data_AF-A0A3A8E237-F1
#
_entry.id   AF-A0A3A8E237-F1
#
_cell.length_a   1.000
_cell.length_b   1.000
_cell.length_c   1.000
_cell.angle_alpha   90.00
_cell.angle_beta   90.00
_cell.angle_gamma   90.00
#
_symmetry.space_group_name_H-M   'P 1'
#
loop_
_entity.id
_entity.type
_entity.pdbx_description
1 polymer ?
#
loop_
_entity_poly.entity_id
_entity_poly.type
_entity_poly.pdbx_seq_one_letter_code
_entity_poly.pdbx_strand_id
1 'polypeptide(L)'
;MAQPKFYVQPLAAAITVVCSSAAWANTIDNNQDLRPVQTLAPMVVTAHAGNDAHGLIVHADPKQPIQPIPASDGADYLKSIVGFSAVKSGAGTNGDVTFRGMFGSRIKILTDGTENLGACPSRMDSPASYISSESYDRISVIKGPQTVQYANTGSAATVLFERKPEQFDTDQNYRGQASILMGSYGRLDHNVEAAVGDAQKYIRLNANRSVSDSYKDGNGATVPSDWERWNADLALGWTPNEDTWLEITGGKADGEAVYAGRGMDGSMFARESLGLRFEKKNVTDVIQKIEAQVNYSFNDHVMDNFSLREFKPTAMMKMPMATNVARKTLNARMAVTHEWDKLQFITGFDTQNNEHSKRSGSVMSPYQDQVRVKDMEFQSFGGFGELTYHFSDQNRLVSGVRFDQVDVKDERQDSIDQGYNRRLDKTLTSGFIRFENTHPEHDDGKTYIGLGYVERMPDYWELFSPKSGNGHNNTFNHIDTEKTLQLDMGYQHQHGALSSWVSAYAGLVNDYILTSYTLGTGMMKGMEAHSRNVDAAIAGAEAGIGYQFTDAIQADVSAMYAWGENTTDNMPLPQIAPLEARVNLRYIQDNYTLGALWRVVDGQNRISPNQGNIVGYDLKKSAGFGTLSLNGTYHVNDAVDVSLGIDNVLDKTYTEHLNKLGDAGTGLATDEQFNNIGRNYWARVSMKF
;
A
#
# COMPACT_ATOMS: atom_id res chain seq x y z
N MET A 1 -6.97 24.26 -32.32
CA MET A 1 -8.12 25.11 -31.95
C MET A 1 -8.95 24.32 -30.94
N ALA A 2 -9.20 24.69 -29.69
CA ALA A 2 -8.85 25.84 -28.86
C ALA A 2 -8.30 25.31 -27.53
N GLN A 3 -7.24 25.90 -26.98
CA GLN A 3 -6.71 25.58 -25.65
C GLN A 3 -7.58 26.26 -24.60
N PRO A 4 -8.15 25.55 -23.61
CA PRO A 4 -8.78 26.20 -22.48
C PRO A 4 -7.68 26.74 -21.56
N LYS A 5 -7.52 28.06 -21.53
CA LYS A 5 -6.75 28.75 -20.49
C LYS A 5 -7.60 28.82 -19.22
N PHE A 6 -7.31 27.96 -18.25
CA PHE A 6 -7.84 28.13 -16.89
C PHE A 6 -7.08 29.29 -16.23
N TYR A 7 -7.79 30.40 -16.00
CA TYR A 7 -7.27 31.54 -15.25
C TYR A 7 -7.23 31.23 -13.74
N VAL A 8 -6.31 31.89 -13.03
CA VAL A 8 -5.96 31.81 -11.60
C VAL A 8 -7.10 32.24 -10.63
N GLN A 9 -8.35 32.06 -11.04
CA GLN A 9 -9.55 32.42 -10.28
C GLN A 9 -9.95 31.47 -9.12
N PRO A 10 -9.51 30.19 -9.00
CA PRO A 10 -9.93 29.36 -7.86
C PRO A 10 -9.27 29.77 -6.53
N LEU A 11 -8.10 30.41 -6.56
CA LEU A 11 -7.44 30.94 -5.35
C LEU A 11 -8.21 32.12 -4.75
N ALA A 12 -8.75 33.01 -5.61
CA ALA A 12 -9.57 34.12 -5.16
C ALA A 12 -10.90 33.62 -4.58
N ALA A 13 -11.54 32.61 -5.19
CA ALA A 13 -12.75 32.01 -4.66
C ALA A 13 -12.53 31.34 -3.29
N ALA A 14 -11.44 30.60 -3.13
CA ALA A 14 -11.07 29.97 -1.85
C ALA A 14 -10.77 31.02 -0.75
N ILE A 15 -10.02 32.09 -1.08
CA ILE A 15 -9.78 33.20 -0.14
C ILE A 15 -11.09 33.94 0.19
N THR A 16 -12.01 34.08 -0.77
CA THR A 16 -13.30 34.74 -0.53
C THR A 16 -14.21 33.91 0.37
N VAL A 17 -14.18 32.57 0.26
CA VAL A 17 -14.87 31.66 1.20
C VAL A 17 -14.25 31.73 2.60
N VAL A 18 -12.92 31.74 2.71
CA VAL A 18 -12.20 31.89 3.99
C VAL A 18 -12.49 33.24 4.67
N CYS A 19 -12.56 34.34 3.90
CA CYS A 19 -12.86 35.67 4.45
C CYS A 19 -14.35 35.87 4.76
N SER A 20 -15.26 35.14 4.11
CA SER A 20 -16.70 35.26 4.37
C SER A 20 -17.18 34.32 5.47
N SER A 21 -16.59 33.13 5.68
CA SER A 21 -16.94 32.24 6.79
C SER A 21 -16.52 32.79 8.16
N ALA A 22 -15.43 33.58 8.23
CA ALA A 22 -15.01 34.27 9.45
C ALA A 22 -16.02 35.33 9.94
N ALA A 23 -16.97 35.78 9.10
CA ALA A 23 -17.97 36.77 9.46
C ALA A 23 -19.26 36.16 10.08
N TRP A 24 -19.44 34.84 10.04
CA TRP A 24 -20.66 34.15 10.54
C TRP A 24 -20.43 33.35 11.83
N ALA A 25 -19.22 33.34 12.37
CA ALA A 25 -18.95 32.76 13.69
C ALA A 25 -19.10 33.85 14.76
N ASN A 26 -20.33 34.08 15.23
CA ASN A 26 -20.56 34.80 16.48
C ASN A 26 -21.51 34.04 17.40
N THR A 27 -20.99 33.81 18.61
CA THR A 27 -21.64 33.60 19.91
C THR A 27 -22.53 32.38 20.09
N ILE A 28 -21.96 31.34 20.71
CA ILE A 28 -22.69 30.50 21.67
C ILE A 28 -22.01 30.65 23.03
N ASP A 29 -22.85 30.89 24.02
CA ASP A 29 -22.57 31.34 25.38
C ASP A 29 -21.91 30.26 26.24
N ASN A 30 -21.01 30.69 27.13
CA ASN A 30 -20.34 29.86 28.12
C ASN A 30 -21.28 29.52 29.28
N ASN A 31 -21.41 28.22 29.62
CA ASN A 31 -21.41 27.69 30.99
C ASN A 31 -21.82 26.20 31.00
N GLN A 32 -20.88 25.31 31.33
CA GLN A 32 -20.96 24.42 32.50
C GLN A 32 -19.79 23.42 32.51
N ASP A 33 -19.27 23.21 33.72
CA ASP A 33 -18.16 22.33 34.07
C ASP A 33 -18.22 20.93 33.45
N LEU A 34 -17.39 20.69 32.45
CA LEU A 34 -16.90 19.36 32.12
C LEU A 34 -15.38 19.50 31.94
N ARG A 35 -14.62 18.85 32.81
CA ARG A 35 -13.17 18.70 32.62
C ARG A 35 -12.98 18.09 31.22
N PRO A 36 -12.32 18.78 30.27
CA PRO A 36 -12.04 18.18 28.99
C PRO A 36 -11.12 16.99 29.26
N VAL A 37 -11.61 15.79 28.99
CA VAL A 37 -10.74 14.67 28.69
C VAL A 37 -9.88 15.17 27.54
N GLN A 38 -8.60 15.44 27.79
CA GLN A 38 -7.64 15.79 26.77
C GLN A 38 -7.63 14.65 25.74
N THR A 39 -8.39 14.82 24.66
CA THR A 39 -8.19 14.11 23.42
C THR A 39 -6.81 14.53 22.93
N LEU A 40 -5.82 13.65 23.11
CA LEU A 40 -4.47 13.85 22.58
C LEU A 40 -4.58 14.12 21.07
N ALA A 41 -4.02 15.25 20.66
CA ALA A 41 -3.98 15.71 19.28
C ALA A 41 -3.47 14.61 18.34
N PRO A 42 -4.01 14.51 17.13
CA PRO A 42 -3.82 13.32 16.34
C PRO A 42 -2.45 13.39 15.62
N MET A 43 -1.82 12.21 15.59
CA MET A 43 -0.37 12.03 15.65
C MET A 43 0.32 12.09 14.28
N VAL A 44 1.60 12.48 14.26
CA VAL A 44 2.54 11.85 13.34
C VAL A 44 2.72 10.40 13.78
N VAL A 45 1.99 9.48 13.16
CA VAL A 45 1.95 8.06 13.54
C VAL A 45 3.31 7.42 13.26
N THR A 46 4.07 7.15 14.32
CA THR A 46 5.25 6.28 14.26
C THR A 46 5.12 5.05 15.17
N ALA A 47 4.14 5.08 16.08
CA ALA A 47 3.68 3.94 16.88
C ALA A 47 2.15 3.87 16.80
N HIS A 48 1.62 2.73 16.37
CA HIS A 48 0.21 2.52 16.09
C HIS A 48 -0.58 2.26 17.39
N ALA A 49 -1.54 3.13 17.70
CA ALA A 49 -2.32 3.13 18.94
C ALA A 49 -3.54 2.19 18.92
N GLY A 50 -3.86 1.56 17.78
CA GLY A 50 -4.91 0.55 17.68
C GLY A 50 -4.28 -0.77 17.25
N ASN A 51 -4.28 -1.76 18.15
CA ASN A 51 -3.86 -3.11 17.81
C ASN A 51 -4.93 -4.12 18.22
N ASP A 52 -5.37 -4.92 17.27
CA ASP A 52 -6.23 -6.08 17.50
C ASP A 52 -5.39 -7.37 17.53
N ALA A 53 -6.00 -8.47 17.99
CA ALA A 53 -5.35 -9.78 18.09
C ALA A 53 -3.97 -9.72 18.76
N HIS A 54 -3.91 -9.04 19.92
CA HIS A 54 -2.72 -8.98 20.78
C HIS A 54 -1.47 -8.44 20.07
N GLY A 55 -1.64 -7.57 19.08
CA GLY A 55 -0.54 -6.90 18.37
C GLY A 55 -0.24 -7.40 16.98
N LEU A 56 -0.91 -8.47 16.56
CA LEU A 56 -0.76 -9.01 15.21
C LEU A 56 -1.39 -8.09 14.16
N ILE A 57 -2.52 -7.46 14.48
CA ILE A 57 -3.26 -6.58 13.58
C ILE A 57 -2.97 -5.14 14.00
N VAL A 58 -2.43 -4.35 13.07
CA VAL A 58 -2.05 -2.96 13.30
C VAL A 58 -3.00 -2.03 12.58
N HIS A 59 -3.52 -1.03 13.28
CA HIS A 59 -4.38 0.00 12.69
C HIS A 59 -3.68 1.35 12.57
N ALA A 60 -3.99 2.08 11.50
CA ALA A 60 -3.54 3.45 11.30
C ALA A 60 -4.69 4.32 10.76
N ASP A 61 -4.71 5.59 11.15
CA ASP A 61 -5.61 6.61 10.60
C ASP A 61 -4.87 7.37 9.48
N PRO A 62 -5.22 7.14 8.21
CA PRO A 62 -4.46 7.69 7.10
C PRO A 62 -4.72 9.17 6.83
N LYS A 63 -5.64 9.80 7.55
CA LYS A 63 -5.92 11.24 7.47
C LYS A 63 -4.94 12.06 8.32
N GLN A 64 -4.17 11.39 9.17
CA GLN A 64 -3.14 12.01 9.97
C GLN A 64 -1.89 12.33 9.16
N PRO A 65 -1.27 13.50 9.39
CA PRO A 65 -0.01 13.81 8.74
C PRO A 65 1.06 12.82 9.20
N ILE A 66 1.77 12.20 8.25
CA ILE A 66 2.93 11.37 8.55
C ILE A 66 4.23 12.14 8.26
N GLN A 67 5.33 11.68 8.85
CA GLN A 67 6.67 12.19 8.56
C GLN A 67 7.61 11.02 8.19
N PRO A 68 8.46 11.14 7.14
CA PRO A 68 8.64 12.25 6.17
C PRO A 68 7.38 12.64 5.39
N ILE A 69 7.39 13.78 4.66
CA ILE A 69 6.26 14.42 3.94
C ILE A 69 5.06 13.48 3.74
N PRO A 70 3.82 13.93 4.07
CA PRO A 70 2.60 13.17 3.86
C PRO A 70 2.57 12.36 2.56
N ALA A 71 2.18 11.09 2.71
CA ALA A 71 2.24 10.09 1.65
C ALA A 71 1.57 10.57 0.35
N SER A 72 2.26 10.45 -0.78
CA SER A 72 1.65 10.68 -2.10
C SER A 72 0.80 9.50 -2.58
N ASP A 73 1.02 8.32 -2.03
CA ASP A 73 0.31 7.09 -2.36
C ASP A 73 0.29 6.10 -1.18
N GLY A 74 -0.42 4.98 -1.36
CA GLY A 74 -0.50 3.93 -0.36
C GLY A 74 0.86 3.32 0.02
N ALA A 75 1.84 3.27 -0.90
CA ALA A 75 3.14 2.68 -0.62
C ALA A 75 3.98 3.57 0.31
N ASP A 76 3.98 4.88 0.07
CA ASP A 76 4.65 5.84 0.94
C ASP A 76 4.00 5.87 2.34
N TYR A 77 2.66 5.72 2.43
CA TYR A 77 2.01 5.59 3.74
C TYR A 77 2.44 4.31 4.46
N LEU A 78 2.38 3.17 3.79
CA LEU A 78 2.73 1.88 4.38
C LEU A 78 4.19 1.85 4.86
N LYS A 79 5.12 2.58 4.23
CA LYS A 79 6.51 2.72 4.71
C LYS A 79 6.58 3.30 6.14
N SER A 80 5.59 4.07 6.59
CA SER A 80 5.52 4.57 7.98
C SER A 80 5.21 3.45 8.99
N ILE A 81 4.63 2.34 8.54
CA ILE A 81 4.27 1.18 9.37
C ILE A 81 5.48 0.24 9.51
N VAL A 82 5.82 -0.12 10.74
CA VAL A 82 6.96 -1.01 11.02
C VAL A 82 6.75 -2.39 10.40
N GLY A 83 7.78 -2.88 9.69
CA GLY A 83 7.77 -4.11 8.91
C GLY A 83 7.69 -3.87 7.39
N PHE A 84 7.26 -2.68 6.97
CA PHE A 84 7.25 -2.29 5.57
C PHE A 84 8.53 -1.57 5.15
N SER A 85 8.94 -1.83 3.92
CA SER A 85 9.94 -1.06 3.16
C SER A 85 9.39 -0.82 1.75
N ALA A 86 10.05 0.04 0.97
CA ALA A 86 9.60 0.39 -0.37
C ALA A 86 10.68 0.10 -1.42
N VAL A 87 10.30 -0.57 -2.49
CA VAL A 87 11.06 -0.69 -3.73
C VAL A 87 10.71 0.53 -4.59
N LYS A 88 11.67 1.42 -4.82
CA LYS A 88 11.45 2.60 -5.66
C LYS A 88 12.10 2.41 -7.02
N SER A 89 11.36 2.80 -8.06
CA SER A 89 11.84 2.79 -9.45
C SER A 89 12.35 4.16 -9.93
N GLY A 90 12.51 5.11 -9.02
CA GLY A 90 13.00 6.47 -9.31
C GLY A 90 11.90 7.53 -9.37
N ALA A 91 10.64 7.13 -9.54
CA ALA A 91 9.52 8.04 -9.42
C ALA A 91 9.39 8.57 -7.99
N GLY A 92 8.99 9.84 -7.86
CA GLY A 92 8.69 10.49 -6.57
C GLY A 92 7.42 9.96 -5.90
N THR A 93 6.76 8.99 -6.53
CA THR A 93 5.54 8.27 -6.15
C THR A 93 5.54 6.89 -6.84
N ASN A 94 4.45 6.13 -6.80
CA ASN A 94 4.29 4.80 -7.37
C ASN A 94 5.37 3.83 -6.89
N GLY A 95 5.71 3.94 -5.61
CA GLY A 95 6.49 2.92 -4.94
C GLY A 95 5.77 1.58 -4.95
N ASP A 96 6.54 0.50 -4.84
CA ASP A 96 5.99 -0.80 -4.47
C ASP A 96 6.49 -1.16 -3.08
N VAL A 97 5.75 -1.96 -2.35
CA VAL A 97 6.06 -2.27 -0.95
C VAL A 97 6.62 -3.67 -0.81
N THR A 98 7.52 -3.82 0.16
CA THR A 98 7.87 -5.11 0.73
C THR A 98 7.43 -5.14 2.18
N PHE A 99 6.96 -6.28 2.65
CA PHE A 99 6.69 -6.52 4.07
C PHE A 99 7.53 -7.70 4.51
N ARG A 100 8.37 -7.52 5.54
CA ARG A 100 9.27 -8.59 6.03
C ARG A 100 10.18 -9.19 4.93
N GLY A 101 10.54 -8.35 3.95
CA GLY A 101 11.34 -8.74 2.78
C GLY A 101 10.55 -9.44 1.66
N MET A 102 9.26 -9.73 1.84
CA MET A 102 8.42 -10.33 0.81
C MET A 102 7.82 -9.25 -0.09
N PHE A 103 7.77 -9.51 -1.40
CA PHE A 103 7.37 -8.55 -2.43
C PHE A 103 6.13 -8.99 -3.21
N GLY A 104 5.40 -8.01 -3.77
CA GLY A 104 4.37 -8.21 -4.77
C GLY A 104 3.11 -8.88 -4.22
N SER A 105 2.56 -9.84 -4.96
CA SER A 105 1.29 -10.54 -4.63
C SER A 105 1.34 -11.38 -3.35
N ARG A 106 2.49 -11.45 -2.67
CA ARG A 106 2.63 -11.99 -1.30
C ARG A 106 2.01 -11.05 -0.25
N ILE A 107 1.89 -9.76 -0.58
CA ILE A 107 1.21 -8.75 0.23
C ILE A 107 -0.13 -8.47 -0.42
N LYS A 108 -1.20 -8.77 0.32
CA LYS A 108 -2.55 -8.57 -0.17
C LYS A 108 -3.02 -7.15 0.15
N ILE A 109 -3.17 -6.29 -0.85
CA ILE A 109 -3.61 -4.90 -0.65
C ILE A 109 -5.04 -4.75 -1.14
N LEU A 110 -5.96 -4.47 -0.22
CA LEU A 110 -7.39 -4.33 -0.47
C LEU A 110 -7.85 -2.91 -0.25
N THR A 111 -8.61 -2.37 -1.20
CA THR A 111 -9.39 -1.14 -1.04
C THR A 111 -10.84 -1.54 -0.90
N ASP A 112 -11.45 -1.20 0.22
CA ASP A 112 -12.84 -1.56 0.50
C ASP A 112 -13.10 -3.08 0.37
N GLY A 113 -12.13 -3.88 0.81
CA GLY A 113 -12.22 -5.34 0.86
C GLY A 113 -12.02 -6.07 -0.47
N THR A 114 -11.64 -5.37 -1.55
CA THR A 114 -11.31 -6.01 -2.84
C THR A 114 -10.01 -5.47 -3.43
N GLU A 115 -9.41 -6.23 -4.35
CA GLU A 115 -8.16 -5.83 -5.00
C GLU A 115 -8.40 -4.94 -6.22
N ASN A 116 -7.56 -3.92 -6.34
CA ASN A 116 -7.37 -3.19 -7.57
C ASN A 116 -5.99 -3.54 -8.17
N LEU A 117 -5.97 -4.32 -9.26
CA LEU A 117 -4.74 -4.88 -9.83
C LEU A 117 -4.11 -3.97 -10.89
N GLY A 118 -2.80 -3.76 -10.83
CA GLY A 118 -2.03 -3.03 -11.85
C GLY A 118 -1.98 -3.72 -13.21
N ALA A 119 -1.64 -2.94 -14.25
CA ALA A 119 -1.53 -3.39 -15.63
C ALA A 119 -0.09 -3.41 -16.16
N CYS A 120 0.83 -2.61 -15.63
CA CYS A 120 2.19 -2.56 -16.16
C CYS A 120 2.92 -3.91 -15.98
N PRO A 121 3.47 -4.53 -17.04
CA PRO A 121 4.27 -5.76 -16.92
C PRO A 121 5.58 -5.57 -16.16
N SER A 122 5.97 -4.33 -15.88
CA SER A 122 7.12 -4.00 -15.06
C SER A 122 6.75 -3.26 -13.76
N ARG A 123 5.47 -3.30 -13.37
CA ARG A 123 4.92 -2.74 -12.13
C ARG A 123 5.21 -1.24 -11.90
N MET A 124 4.98 -0.41 -12.91
CA MET A 124 4.89 1.05 -12.71
C MET A 124 3.63 1.43 -11.89
N ASP A 125 2.62 0.57 -11.83
CA ASP A 125 1.32 0.81 -11.23
C ASP A 125 0.96 -0.32 -10.24
N SER A 126 1.71 -0.42 -9.14
CA SER A 126 1.39 -1.35 -8.04
C SER A 126 -0.04 -1.09 -7.51
N PRO A 127 -0.73 -2.06 -6.87
CA PRO A 127 -2.04 -1.80 -6.26
C PRO A 127 -2.06 -0.57 -5.34
N ALA A 128 -0.96 -0.33 -4.61
CA ALA A 128 -0.80 0.82 -3.73
C ALA A 128 -0.70 2.16 -4.46
N SER A 129 -0.28 2.18 -5.73
CA SER A 129 -0.14 3.41 -6.53
C SER A 129 -1.47 4.13 -6.78
N TYR A 130 -2.57 3.37 -6.84
CA TYR A 130 -3.94 3.87 -7.05
C TYR A 130 -4.64 4.34 -5.77
N ILE A 131 -3.95 4.28 -4.64
CA ILE A 131 -4.50 4.61 -3.32
C ILE A 131 -4.02 6.01 -2.93
N SER A 132 -4.96 6.93 -2.74
CA SER A 132 -4.72 8.17 -2.00
C SER A 132 -5.06 7.91 -0.54
N SER A 133 -4.07 7.87 0.35
CA SER A 133 -4.29 7.40 1.72
C SER A 133 -5.29 8.27 2.49
N GLU A 134 -5.25 9.61 2.33
CA GLU A 134 -6.17 10.53 3.03
C GLU A 134 -7.65 10.34 2.64
N SER A 135 -7.99 9.59 1.57
CA SER A 135 -9.38 9.31 1.18
C SER A 135 -10.01 8.12 1.89
N TYR A 136 -9.25 7.42 2.75
CA TYR A 136 -9.72 6.29 3.56
C TYR A 136 -9.84 6.68 5.03
N ASP A 137 -10.65 5.95 5.78
CA ASP A 137 -10.90 6.21 7.21
C ASP A 137 -10.02 5.36 8.12
N ARG A 138 -9.52 4.23 7.61
CA ARG A 138 -8.66 3.31 8.36
C ARG A 138 -7.78 2.50 7.43
N ILE A 139 -6.56 2.25 7.88
CA ILE A 139 -5.68 1.20 7.37
C ILE A 139 -5.55 0.12 8.43
N SER A 140 -5.70 -1.15 8.04
CA SER A 140 -5.48 -2.30 8.90
C SER A 140 -4.45 -3.23 8.26
N VAL A 141 -3.42 -3.64 9.00
CA VAL A 141 -2.38 -4.57 8.55
C VAL A 141 -2.43 -5.83 9.40
N ILE A 142 -2.81 -6.94 8.79
CA ILE A 142 -2.74 -8.28 9.37
C ILE A 142 -1.40 -8.87 8.95
N LYS A 143 -0.49 -9.05 9.92
CA LYS A 143 0.86 -9.56 9.67
C LYS A 143 0.87 -11.08 9.51
N GLY A 144 1.63 -11.59 8.55
CA GLY A 144 1.77 -13.02 8.29
C GLY A 144 0.50 -13.68 7.74
N PRO A 145 0.57 -14.99 7.45
CA PRO A 145 -0.56 -15.78 6.94
C PRO A 145 -1.55 -16.14 8.06
N GLN A 146 -2.18 -15.14 8.68
CA GLN A 146 -2.97 -15.28 9.91
C GLN A 146 -4.45 -14.88 9.76
N THR A 147 -4.97 -14.92 8.53
CA THR A 147 -6.39 -14.79 8.20
C THR A 147 -6.69 -15.51 6.90
N VAL A 148 -7.94 -15.97 6.71
CA VAL A 148 -8.40 -16.60 5.45
C VAL A 148 -9.58 -15.88 4.80
N GLN A 149 -10.00 -14.74 5.35
CA GLN A 149 -11.27 -14.07 5.02
C GLN A 149 -11.31 -13.38 3.65
N TYR A 150 -10.19 -13.34 2.93
CA TYR A 150 -10.01 -12.59 1.69
C TYR A 150 -9.42 -13.45 0.57
N ALA A 151 -9.92 -13.23 -0.65
CA ALA A 151 -9.52 -13.92 -1.88
C ALA A 151 -8.00 -13.92 -2.09
N ASN A 152 -7.41 -15.03 -2.56
CA ASN A 152 -5.96 -15.16 -2.81
C ASN A 152 -5.13 -14.58 -1.65
N THR A 153 -5.19 -15.22 -0.48
CA THR A 153 -4.61 -14.74 0.78
C THR A 153 -3.11 -14.40 0.64
N GLY A 154 -2.71 -13.27 1.20
CA GLY A 154 -1.30 -12.85 1.20
C GLY A 154 -0.48 -13.72 2.14
N SER A 155 0.62 -14.30 1.63
CA SER A 155 1.55 -15.11 2.45
C SER A 155 2.37 -14.27 3.43
N ALA A 156 2.55 -12.97 3.17
CA ALA A 156 3.34 -12.07 3.99
C ALA A 156 2.51 -11.13 4.87
N ALA A 157 1.48 -10.51 4.31
CA ALA A 157 0.55 -9.64 5.02
C ALA A 157 -0.75 -9.42 4.23
N THR A 158 -1.80 -9.04 4.94
CA THR A 158 -3.04 -8.48 4.35
C THR A 158 -3.25 -7.06 4.85
N VAL A 159 -3.40 -6.12 3.92
CA VAL A 159 -3.56 -4.68 4.15
C VAL A 159 -4.93 -4.24 3.66
N LEU A 160 -5.70 -3.61 4.54
CA LEU A 160 -7.07 -3.16 4.29
C LEU A 160 -7.10 -1.64 4.37
N PHE A 161 -7.43 -0.98 3.26
CA PHE A 161 -7.80 0.43 3.23
C PHE A 161 -9.32 0.51 3.22
N GLU A 162 -9.92 1.09 4.26
CA GLU A 162 -11.35 0.99 4.51
C GLU A 162 -12.01 2.37 4.64
N ARG A 163 -13.17 2.52 4.02
CA ARG A 163 -14.12 3.61 4.29
C ARG A 163 -15.29 3.09 5.13
N LYS A 164 -15.66 3.86 6.16
CA LYS A 164 -16.77 3.56 7.05
C LYS A 164 -18.07 4.19 6.53
N PRO A 165 -19.24 3.62 6.86
CA PRO A 165 -20.52 4.28 6.59
C PRO A 165 -20.60 5.62 7.30
N GLU A 166 -21.22 6.60 6.66
CA GLU A 166 -21.56 7.86 7.33
C GLU A 166 -22.67 7.64 8.35
N GLN A 167 -22.57 8.37 9.46
CA GLN A 167 -23.60 8.42 10.48
C GLN A 167 -23.97 9.88 10.68
N PHE A 168 -25.18 10.24 10.26
CA PHE A 168 -25.74 11.58 10.42
C PHE A 168 -26.99 11.51 11.31
N ASP A 169 -27.29 12.61 11.99
CA ASP A 169 -28.50 12.78 12.77
C ASP A 169 -29.19 14.12 12.43
N THR A 170 -30.19 14.53 13.22
CA THR A 170 -30.92 15.78 12.97
C THR A 170 -30.10 17.04 13.21
N ASP A 171 -29.05 16.95 14.02
CA ASP A 171 -28.25 18.10 14.46
C ASP A 171 -26.96 18.23 13.64
N GLN A 172 -26.48 17.13 13.05
CA GLN A 172 -25.36 17.10 12.13
C GLN A 172 -25.72 16.35 10.84
N ASN A 173 -26.06 17.10 9.79
CA ASN A 173 -26.44 16.60 8.47
C ASN A 173 -25.34 16.73 7.39
N TYR A 174 -24.17 17.24 7.78
CA TYR A 174 -22.99 17.29 6.93
C TYR A 174 -21.71 17.12 7.75
N ARG A 175 -20.65 16.71 7.05
CA ARG A 175 -19.27 16.85 7.50
C ARG A 175 -18.37 17.08 6.31
N GLY A 176 -17.26 17.75 6.55
CA GLY A 176 -16.22 17.90 5.55
C GLY A 176 -14.85 17.97 6.17
N GLN A 177 -13.87 17.62 5.35
CA GLN A 177 -12.47 17.88 5.62
C GLN A 177 -11.78 18.30 4.33
N ALA A 178 -10.85 19.24 4.46
CA ALA A 178 -10.02 19.67 3.36
C ALA A 178 -8.59 19.84 3.84
N SER A 179 -7.62 19.50 2.99
CA SER A 179 -6.21 19.75 3.27
C SER A 179 -5.52 20.35 2.04
N ILE A 180 -4.60 21.28 2.29
CA ILE A 180 -3.67 21.80 1.29
C ILE A 180 -2.26 21.60 1.83
N LEU A 181 -1.40 20.91 1.07
CA LEU A 181 0.02 20.80 1.38
C LEU A 181 0.83 21.48 0.29
N MET A 182 1.80 22.29 0.70
CA MET A 182 2.82 22.87 -0.16
C MET A 182 4.19 22.37 0.30
N GLY A 183 5.05 21.99 -0.63
CA GLY A 183 6.38 21.49 -0.30
C GLY A 183 7.45 21.97 -1.28
N SER A 184 8.69 21.55 -1.02
CA SER A 184 9.80 21.81 -1.94
C SER A 184 9.56 21.09 -3.26
N TYR A 185 10.29 21.49 -4.30
CA TYR A 185 10.20 20.88 -5.63
C TYR A 185 8.78 20.96 -6.22
N GLY A 186 8.11 22.10 -6.03
CA GLY A 186 6.78 22.33 -6.60
C GLY A 186 5.66 21.47 -6.02
N ARG A 187 5.90 20.73 -4.92
CA ARG A 187 4.90 19.85 -4.32
C ARG A 187 3.65 20.63 -3.91
N LEU A 188 2.50 20.21 -4.43
CA LEU A 188 1.20 20.79 -4.08
C LEU A 188 0.14 19.68 -4.05
N ASP A 189 -0.44 19.45 -2.86
CA ASP A 189 -1.55 18.53 -2.66
C ASP A 189 -2.80 19.29 -2.27
N HIS A 190 -3.92 18.92 -2.88
CA HIS A 190 -5.26 19.34 -2.47
C HIS A 190 -6.08 18.09 -2.20
N ASN A 191 -6.62 17.97 -0.99
CA ASN A 191 -7.57 16.91 -0.65
C ASN A 191 -8.85 17.55 -0.16
N VAL A 192 -9.99 17.01 -0.61
CA VAL A 192 -11.31 17.37 -0.15
C VAL A 192 -12.11 16.10 0.02
N GLU A 193 -12.72 15.97 1.18
CA GLU A 193 -13.76 14.98 1.44
C GLU A 193 -14.95 15.69 2.06
N ALA A 194 -16.13 15.43 1.52
CA ALA A 194 -17.37 16.00 2.04
C ALA A 194 -18.46 14.94 2.00
N ALA A 195 -19.28 14.90 3.04
CA ALA A 195 -20.46 14.06 3.10
C ALA A 195 -21.66 14.89 3.57
N VAL A 196 -22.82 14.61 2.98
CA VAL A 196 -24.10 15.21 3.36
C VAL A 196 -25.14 14.11 3.40
N GLY A 197 -26.05 14.17 4.37
CA GLY A 197 -27.05 13.15 4.53
C GLY A 197 -28.00 13.39 5.68
N ASP A 198 -28.76 12.36 5.98
CA ASP A 198 -29.62 12.21 7.14
C ASP A 198 -29.40 10.83 7.77
N ALA A 199 -30.18 10.47 8.79
CA ALA A 199 -30.08 9.19 9.48
C ALA A 199 -30.23 7.95 8.56
N GLN A 200 -30.80 8.10 7.37
CA GLN A 200 -31.08 7.01 6.46
C GLN A 200 -30.27 7.03 5.17
N LYS A 201 -29.74 8.17 4.74
CA LYS A 201 -29.12 8.31 3.41
C LYS A 201 -27.98 9.30 3.46
N TYR A 202 -26.95 9.03 2.67
CA TYR A 202 -25.84 9.98 2.50
C TYR A 202 -25.25 9.95 1.10
N ILE A 203 -24.62 11.07 0.75
CA ILE A 203 -23.75 11.21 -0.40
C ILE A 203 -22.38 11.63 0.15
N ARG A 204 -21.33 10.88 -0.20
CA ARG A 204 -19.94 11.19 0.17
C ARG A 204 -19.11 11.38 -1.09
N LEU A 205 -18.39 12.49 -1.17
CA LEU A 205 -17.40 12.80 -2.20
C LEU A 205 -16.01 12.77 -1.57
N ASN A 206 -15.07 12.08 -2.22
CA ASN A 206 -13.65 12.21 -1.96
C ASN A 206 -12.98 12.66 -3.27
N ALA A 207 -12.16 13.69 -3.21
CA ALA A 207 -11.41 14.16 -4.36
C ALA A 207 -10.04 14.68 -3.93
N ASN A 208 -9.00 14.35 -4.68
CA ASN A 208 -7.71 14.99 -4.51
C ASN A 208 -6.94 15.17 -5.81
N ARG A 209 -5.99 16.09 -5.77
CA ARG A 209 -5.01 16.34 -6.82
C ARG A 209 -3.67 16.68 -6.19
N SER A 210 -2.63 16.00 -6.63
CA SER A 210 -1.28 16.13 -6.11
C SER A 210 -0.29 16.21 -7.25
N VAL A 211 0.66 17.14 -7.17
CA VAL A 211 1.73 17.34 -8.16
C VAL A 211 3.06 17.53 -7.46
N SER A 212 4.17 17.13 -8.09
CA SER A 212 5.52 17.45 -7.64
C SER A 212 6.48 17.45 -8.82
N ASP A 213 7.40 18.40 -8.83
CA ASP A 213 8.54 18.40 -9.75
C ASP A 213 9.62 17.39 -9.27
N SER A 214 10.60 17.16 -10.13
CA SER A 214 11.81 16.39 -9.90
C SER A 214 12.57 16.92 -8.68
N TYR A 215 12.85 16.04 -7.72
CA TYR A 215 13.56 16.44 -6.51
C TYR A 215 15.07 16.53 -6.72
N LYS A 216 15.76 17.13 -5.75
CA LYS A 216 17.23 17.09 -5.65
C LYS A 216 17.66 16.16 -4.52
N ASP A 217 18.74 15.43 -4.75
CA ASP A 217 19.41 14.67 -3.70
C ASP A 217 20.24 15.58 -2.78
N GLY A 218 20.85 14.99 -1.74
CA GLY A 218 21.71 15.73 -0.80
C GLY A 218 22.99 16.32 -1.41
N ASN A 219 23.38 15.92 -2.63
CA ASN A 219 24.48 16.53 -3.37
C ASN A 219 23.99 17.68 -4.28
N GLY A 220 22.68 17.96 -4.31
CA GLY A 220 22.06 18.95 -5.16
C GLY A 220 21.82 18.50 -6.61
N ALA A 221 22.03 17.21 -6.91
CA ALA A 221 21.76 16.66 -8.23
C ALA A 221 20.25 16.40 -8.40
N THR A 222 19.68 16.84 -9.52
CA THR A 222 18.28 16.57 -9.84
C THR A 222 18.09 15.10 -10.21
N VAL A 223 17.11 14.45 -9.58
CA VAL A 223 16.70 13.09 -9.90
C VAL A 223 15.37 13.15 -10.68
N PRO A 224 15.29 12.56 -11.89
CA PRO A 224 14.06 12.56 -12.68
C PRO A 224 12.90 11.86 -11.96
N SER A 225 11.94 12.65 -11.47
CA SER A 225 10.91 12.14 -10.57
C SER A 225 9.64 12.99 -10.55
N ASP A 226 9.39 13.79 -11.60
CA ASP A 226 8.16 14.59 -11.71
C ASP A 226 6.92 13.68 -11.74
N TRP A 227 5.82 14.11 -11.14
CA TRP A 227 4.55 13.40 -11.22
C TRP A 227 3.34 14.31 -10.97
N GLU A 228 2.21 13.91 -11.52
CA GLU A 228 0.88 14.45 -11.24
C GLU A 228 -0.11 13.31 -11.07
N ARG A 229 -1.04 13.43 -10.13
CA ARG A 229 -2.14 12.48 -9.92
C ARG A 229 -3.39 13.19 -9.45
N TRP A 230 -4.53 12.60 -9.75
CA TRP A 230 -5.79 12.99 -9.16
C TRP A 230 -6.72 11.78 -9.02
N ASN A 231 -7.66 11.86 -8.09
CA ASN A 231 -8.80 10.95 -8.05
C ASN A 231 -10.06 11.68 -7.58
N ALA A 232 -11.19 11.12 -7.95
CA ALA A 232 -12.51 11.52 -7.50
C ALA A 232 -13.38 10.27 -7.35
N ASP A 233 -13.90 10.06 -6.15
CA ASP A 233 -14.74 8.92 -5.78
C ASP A 233 -16.03 9.44 -5.13
N LEU A 234 -17.18 8.93 -5.58
CA LEU A 234 -18.50 9.22 -5.06
C LEU A 234 -19.10 7.96 -4.42
N ALA A 235 -19.67 8.09 -3.23
CA ALA A 235 -20.43 7.04 -2.57
C ALA A 235 -21.86 7.51 -2.29
N LEU A 236 -22.83 6.64 -2.59
CA LEU A 236 -24.25 6.80 -2.30
C LEU A 236 -24.65 5.72 -1.30
N GLY A 237 -24.88 6.12 -0.06
CA GLY A 237 -25.21 5.22 1.04
C GLY A 237 -26.68 5.27 1.41
N TRP A 238 -27.22 4.11 1.77
CA TRP A 238 -28.57 3.94 2.29
C TRP A 238 -28.56 3.03 3.52
N THR A 239 -29.02 3.56 4.64
CA THR A 239 -29.15 2.94 5.95
C THR A 239 -30.61 2.95 6.41
N PRO A 240 -31.50 2.11 5.85
CA PRO A 240 -32.94 2.17 6.16
C PRO A 240 -33.27 1.93 7.65
N ASN A 241 -32.35 1.31 8.38
CA ASN A 241 -32.34 1.13 9.83
C ASN A 241 -30.89 0.94 10.29
N GLU A 242 -30.67 0.91 11.61
CA GLU A 242 -29.35 0.75 12.25
C GLU A 242 -28.61 -0.54 11.86
N ASP A 243 -29.35 -1.56 11.43
CA ASP A 243 -28.82 -2.88 11.10
C ASP A 243 -28.53 -3.08 9.62
N THR A 244 -28.91 -2.16 8.73
CA THR A 244 -28.81 -2.38 7.28
C THR A 244 -28.02 -1.27 6.63
N TRP A 245 -27.03 -1.61 5.82
CA TRP A 245 -26.26 -0.67 5.03
C TRP A 245 -26.13 -1.17 3.60
N LEU A 246 -26.48 -0.31 2.64
CA LEU A 246 -26.23 -0.51 1.22
C LEU A 246 -25.45 0.69 0.70
N GLU A 247 -24.37 0.45 -0.05
CA GLU A 247 -23.57 1.52 -0.62
C GLU A 247 -23.20 1.22 -2.07
N ILE A 248 -23.41 2.21 -2.94
CA ILE A 248 -22.88 2.22 -4.30
C ILE A 248 -21.72 3.20 -4.34
N THR A 249 -20.57 2.76 -4.82
CA THR A 249 -19.38 3.59 -5.02
C THR A 249 -19.01 3.65 -6.50
N GLY A 250 -18.57 4.80 -6.96
CA GLY A 250 -18.06 4.98 -8.32
C GLY A 250 -16.95 6.01 -8.35
N GLY A 251 -15.88 5.75 -9.10
CA GLY A 251 -14.73 6.63 -9.07
C GLY A 251 -13.88 6.60 -10.33
N LYS A 252 -13.11 7.67 -10.50
CA LYS A 252 -12.07 7.81 -11.52
C LYS A 252 -10.79 8.36 -10.93
N ALA A 253 -9.67 7.95 -11.48
CA ALA A 253 -8.37 8.53 -11.20
C ALA A 253 -7.52 8.55 -12.47
N ASP A 254 -6.53 9.41 -12.50
CA ASP A 254 -5.47 9.38 -13.51
C ASP A 254 -4.20 10.03 -12.94
N GLY A 255 -3.09 9.84 -13.63
CA GLY A 255 -1.84 10.47 -13.30
C GLY A 255 -0.74 10.14 -14.28
N GLU A 256 0.41 10.74 -14.03
CA GLU A 256 1.63 10.59 -14.81
C GLU A 256 2.84 10.64 -13.86
N ALA A 257 3.92 9.94 -14.21
CA ALA A 257 5.12 9.88 -13.39
C ALA A 257 6.37 9.59 -14.23
N VAL A 258 7.41 10.38 -13.97
CA VAL A 258 8.76 10.21 -14.50
C VAL A 258 9.52 9.18 -13.66
N TYR A 259 10.24 8.26 -14.32
CA TYR A 259 11.00 7.20 -13.69
C TYR A 259 12.49 7.30 -13.98
N ALA A 260 13.28 7.75 -13.00
CA ALA A 260 14.75 7.81 -13.11
C ALA A 260 15.40 6.45 -13.45
N GLY A 261 14.84 5.35 -12.95
CA GLY A 261 15.39 4.00 -13.11
C GLY A 261 14.89 3.22 -14.32
N ARG A 262 14.20 3.86 -15.29
CA ARG A 262 13.54 3.14 -16.40
C ARG A 262 13.65 3.86 -17.74
N GLY A 263 13.76 3.10 -18.84
CA GLY A 263 13.78 3.62 -20.21
C GLY A 263 12.48 4.28 -20.72
N MET A 264 11.35 4.09 -20.02
CA MET A 264 10.06 4.73 -20.30
C MET A 264 9.49 5.36 -19.02
N ASP A 265 8.67 6.39 -19.18
CA ASP A 265 7.84 7.01 -18.15
C ASP A 265 6.40 6.55 -18.26
N GLY A 266 5.62 6.69 -17.18
CA GLY A 266 4.19 6.46 -17.21
C GLY A 266 3.45 7.75 -17.53
N SER A 267 2.90 7.87 -18.74
CA SER A 267 2.16 9.05 -19.20
C SER A 267 0.66 8.98 -18.95
N MET A 268 0.15 7.83 -18.48
CA MET A 268 -1.24 7.66 -18.08
C MET A 268 -1.36 6.52 -17.06
N PHE A 269 -2.14 6.74 -16.00
CA PHE A 269 -2.46 5.76 -14.96
C PHE A 269 -3.95 5.79 -14.67
N ALA A 270 -4.77 5.69 -15.72
CA ALA A 270 -6.21 5.86 -15.62
C ALA A 270 -6.84 4.67 -14.88
N ARG A 271 -7.72 4.98 -13.92
CA ARG A 271 -8.52 4.01 -13.14
C ARG A 271 -9.98 4.37 -13.25
N GLU A 272 -10.81 3.38 -13.50
CA GLU A 272 -12.26 3.44 -13.30
C GLU A 272 -12.67 2.38 -12.27
N SER A 273 -13.52 2.73 -11.32
CA SER A 273 -14.01 1.82 -10.27
C SER A 273 -15.53 1.93 -10.09
N LEU A 274 -16.17 0.80 -9.83
CA LEU A 274 -17.59 0.72 -9.42
C LEU A 274 -17.74 -0.36 -8.36
N GLY A 275 -18.41 -0.07 -7.26
CA GLY A 275 -18.64 -1.00 -6.17
C GLY A 275 -20.09 -0.99 -5.70
N LEU A 276 -20.58 -2.16 -5.30
CA LEU A 276 -21.83 -2.32 -4.58
C LEU A 276 -21.52 -3.11 -3.31
N ARG A 277 -21.86 -2.56 -2.15
CA ARG A 277 -21.70 -3.21 -0.84
C ARG A 277 -23.05 -3.30 -0.14
N PHE A 278 -23.27 -4.42 0.54
CA PHE A 278 -24.40 -4.68 1.40
C PHE A 278 -23.90 -5.26 2.72
N GLU A 279 -24.40 -4.73 3.83
CA GLU A 279 -24.19 -5.24 5.18
C GLU A 279 -25.52 -5.30 5.91
N LYS A 280 -25.80 -6.42 6.56
CA LYS A 280 -26.94 -6.59 7.46
C LYS A 280 -26.47 -7.17 8.79
N LYS A 281 -26.68 -6.45 9.88
CA LYS A 281 -26.38 -6.87 11.26
C LYS A 281 -27.60 -7.46 11.95
N ASN A 282 -27.36 -8.13 13.07
CA ASN A 282 -28.39 -8.59 14.02
C ASN A 282 -29.53 -9.36 13.31
N VAL A 283 -29.19 -10.27 12.39
CA VAL A 283 -30.16 -10.97 11.54
C VAL A 283 -30.99 -11.94 12.38
N THR A 284 -30.33 -12.67 13.27
CA THR A 284 -30.94 -13.52 14.30
C THR A 284 -30.05 -13.50 15.55
N ASP A 285 -30.46 -14.18 16.62
CA ASP A 285 -29.64 -14.36 17.83
C ASP A 285 -28.28 -15.03 17.56
N VAL A 286 -28.15 -15.74 16.44
CA VAL A 286 -26.93 -16.45 16.05
C VAL A 286 -26.24 -15.78 14.86
N ILE A 287 -27.00 -15.34 13.85
CA ILE A 287 -26.43 -14.71 12.66
C ILE A 287 -26.28 -13.22 12.94
N GLN A 288 -25.09 -12.83 13.36
CA GLN A 288 -24.78 -11.46 13.77
C GLN A 288 -24.54 -10.52 12.58
N LYS A 289 -24.00 -11.03 11.47
CA LYS A 289 -23.69 -10.20 10.30
C LYS A 289 -23.73 -10.99 9.00
N ILE A 290 -24.31 -10.41 7.96
CA ILE A 290 -24.18 -10.83 6.56
C ILE A 290 -23.58 -9.67 5.78
N GLU A 291 -22.48 -9.93 5.08
CA GLU A 291 -21.77 -8.98 4.23
C GLU A 291 -21.76 -9.50 2.80
N ALA A 292 -22.04 -8.66 1.82
CA ALA A 292 -21.85 -8.99 0.41
C ALA A 292 -21.33 -7.78 -0.35
N GLN A 293 -20.43 -8.01 -1.31
CA GLN A 293 -19.96 -6.94 -2.18
C GLN A 293 -19.57 -7.44 -3.56
N VAL A 294 -19.70 -6.55 -4.54
CA VAL A 294 -19.21 -6.74 -5.92
C VAL A 294 -18.48 -5.47 -6.32
N ASN A 295 -17.25 -5.61 -6.80
CA ASN A 295 -16.39 -4.49 -7.18
C ASN A 295 -15.79 -4.74 -8.55
N TYR A 296 -15.92 -3.74 -9.42
CA TYR A 296 -15.33 -3.67 -10.75
C TYR A 296 -14.22 -2.62 -10.75
N SER A 297 -13.08 -2.94 -11.35
CA SER A 297 -12.06 -1.95 -11.70
C SER A 297 -11.54 -2.15 -13.11
N PHE A 298 -11.19 -1.04 -13.75
CA PHE A 298 -10.50 -1.00 -15.04
C PHE A 298 -9.34 -0.02 -14.96
N ASN A 299 -8.12 -0.54 -15.08
CA ASN A 299 -6.90 0.23 -15.09
C ASN A 299 -6.34 0.27 -16.51
N ASP A 300 -6.17 1.45 -17.08
CA ASP A 300 -5.60 1.67 -18.41
C ASP A 300 -4.33 2.51 -18.28
N HIS A 301 -3.19 1.91 -18.59
CA HIS A 301 -1.87 2.48 -18.37
C HIS A 301 -1.14 2.66 -19.70
N VAL A 302 -0.50 3.82 -19.86
CA VAL A 302 0.39 4.10 -20.99
C VAL A 302 1.78 4.39 -20.46
N MET A 303 2.76 3.73 -21.05
CA MET A 303 4.18 4.03 -20.86
C MET A 303 4.83 4.36 -22.20
N ASP A 304 5.61 5.44 -22.22
CA ASP A 304 6.30 5.90 -23.42
C ASP A 304 7.64 6.56 -23.08
N ASN A 305 8.42 6.88 -24.11
CA ASN A 305 9.74 7.49 -23.96
C ASN A 305 9.85 8.88 -24.61
N PHE A 306 8.73 9.61 -24.73
CA PHE A 306 8.69 10.89 -25.43
C PHE A 306 7.71 11.93 -24.87
N SER A 307 6.72 11.54 -24.06
CA SER A 307 5.72 12.48 -23.53
C SER A 307 6.26 13.27 -22.34
N LEU A 308 6.98 12.60 -21.43
CA LEU A 308 7.52 13.20 -20.20
C LEU A 308 9.05 13.33 -20.20
N ARG A 309 9.69 12.92 -21.29
CA ARG A 309 11.13 13.03 -21.48
C ARG A 309 11.45 13.38 -22.93
N GLU A 310 12.60 14.03 -23.13
CA GLU A 310 13.17 14.15 -24.47
C GLU A 310 13.64 12.77 -24.96
N PHE A 311 13.10 12.32 -26.08
CA PHE A 311 13.52 11.05 -26.68
C PHE A 311 14.98 11.12 -27.14
N LYS A 312 15.81 10.20 -26.62
CA LYS A 312 17.20 10.03 -27.04
C LYS A 312 17.35 8.64 -27.67
N PRO A 313 17.72 8.56 -28.97
CA PRO A 313 17.94 7.28 -29.62
C PRO A 313 19.01 6.47 -28.89
N THR A 314 18.69 5.23 -28.53
CA THR A 314 19.65 4.28 -27.96
C THR A 314 19.82 3.08 -28.90
N ALA A 315 20.80 2.22 -28.60
CA ALA A 315 20.95 0.95 -29.33
C ALA A 315 19.68 0.08 -29.23
N MET A 316 18.93 0.18 -28.12
CA MET A 316 17.73 -0.62 -27.85
C MET A 316 16.42 0.05 -28.29
N MET A 317 16.35 1.38 -28.27
CA MET A 317 15.17 2.15 -28.69
C MET A 317 15.59 3.24 -29.69
N LYS A 318 15.46 2.91 -30.98
CA LYS A 318 15.86 3.82 -32.08
C LYS A 318 14.80 4.87 -32.44
N MET A 319 13.55 4.63 -32.04
CA MET A 319 12.40 5.48 -32.35
C MET A 319 11.55 5.71 -31.09
N PRO A 320 10.75 6.80 -31.05
CA PRO A 320 9.74 7.01 -30.01
C PRO A 320 8.70 5.89 -30.02
N MET A 321 8.44 5.29 -28.86
CA MET A 321 7.55 4.14 -28.68
C MET A 321 6.60 4.36 -27.51
N ALA A 322 5.38 3.86 -27.64
CA ALA A 322 4.39 3.82 -26.58
C ALA A 322 3.80 2.42 -26.46
N THR A 323 3.62 1.96 -25.23
CA THR A 323 2.94 0.71 -24.90
C THR A 323 1.75 1.02 -24.00
N ASN A 324 0.59 0.53 -24.39
CA ASN A 324 -0.65 0.71 -23.66
C ASN A 324 -1.17 -0.66 -23.20
N VAL A 325 -1.30 -0.82 -21.89
CA VAL A 325 -1.72 -2.05 -21.22
C VAL A 325 -2.94 -1.75 -20.37
N ALA A 326 -3.82 -2.74 -20.20
CA ALA A 326 -4.96 -2.59 -19.31
C ALA A 326 -5.24 -3.85 -18.51
N ARG A 327 -5.73 -3.65 -17.29
CA ARG A 327 -6.18 -4.68 -16.37
C ARG A 327 -7.63 -4.45 -16.01
N LYS A 328 -8.49 -5.41 -16.33
CA LYS A 328 -9.91 -5.41 -15.95
C LYS A 328 -10.09 -6.40 -14.82
N THR A 329 -10.74 -6.01 -13.72
CA THR A 329 -10.94 -6.86 -12.55
C THR A 329 -12.40 -6.79 -12.10
N LEU A 330 -12.98 -7.95 -11.78
CA LEU A 330 -14.28 -8.10 -11.15
C LEU A 330 -14.13 -9.01 -9.94
N ASN A 331 -14.37 -8.47 -8.76
CA ASN A 331 -14.35 -9.20 -7.50
C ASN A 331 -15.78 -9.31 -6.96
N ALA A 332 -16.12 -10.45 -6.36
CA ALA A 332 -17.32 -10.57 -5.52
C ALA A 332 -17.00 -11.35 -4.26
N ARG A 333 -17.64 -11.01 -3.15
CA ARG A 333 -17.46 -11.67 -1.85
C ARG A 333 -18.78 -11.68 -1.09
N MET A 334 -19.05 -12.77 -0.40
CA MET A 334 -20.08 -12.84 0.64
C MET A 334 -19.50 -13.50 1.88
N ALA A 335 -19.82 -12.95 3.06
CA ALA A 335 -19.45 -13.53 4.34
C ALA A 335 -20.61 -13.47 5.32
N VAL A 336 -20.66 -14.45 6.23
CA VAL A 336 -21.64 -14.56 7.29
C VAL A 336 -20.90 -14.78 8.60
N THR A 337 -21.15 -13.91 9.57
CA THR A 337 -20.65 -14.02 10.94
C THR A 337 -21.73 -14.63 11.80
N HIS A 338 -21.41 -15.80 12.36
CA HIS A 338 -22.21 -16.50 13.34
C HIS A 338 -21.59 -16.34 14.72
N GLU A 339 -22.41 -16.15 15.75
CA GLU A 339 -21.96 -16.04 17.13
C GLU A 339 -22.85 -16.85 18.06
N TRP A 340 -22.21 -17.64 18.91
CA TRP A 340 -22.77 -18.32 20.07
C TRP A 340 -21.90 -17.95 21.28
N ASP A 341 -22.38 -18.23 22.49
CA ASP A 341 -21.72 -17.90 23.77
C ASP A 341 -20.18 -17.82 23.74
N LYS A 342 -19.51 -18.93 23.42
CA LYS A 342 -18.03 -19.01 23.37
C LYS A 342 -17.44 -19.09 21.96
N LEU A 343 -18.27 -19.03 20.93
CA LEU A 343 -17.88 -19.42 19.57
C LEU A 343 -18.35 -18.39 18.56
N GLN A 344 -17.40 -17.77 17.87
CA GLN A 344 -17.68 -16.96 16.69
C GLN A 344 -17.14 -17.68 15.46
N PHE A 345 -17.95 -17.78 14.41
CA PHE A 345 -17.59 -18.47 13.18
C PHE A 345 -17.96 -17.62 11.98
N ILE A 346 -16.96 -17.26 11.18
CA ILE A 346 -17.11 -16.49 9.94
C ILE A 346 -16.97 -17.47 8.79
N THR A 347 -17.97 -17.54 7.91
CA THR A 347 -17.91 -18.34 6.68
C THR A 347 -18.19 -17.49 5.47
N GLY A 348 -17.65 -17.86 4.32
CA GLY A 348 -17.92 -17.11 3.11
C GLY A 348 -17.36 -17.74 1.84
N PHE A 349 -17.64 -17.04 0.75
CA PHE A 349 -17.11 -17.34 -0.57
C PHE A 349 -16.71 -16.05 -1.26
N ASP A 350 -15.73 -16.17 -2.14
CA ASP A 350 -15.21 -15.07 -2.92
C ASP A 350 -14.86 -15.52 -4.34
N THR A 351 -14.82 -14.56 -5.26
CA THR A 351 -14.38 -14.79 -6.63
C THR A 351 -13.66 -13.56 -7.15
N GLN A 352 -12.60 -13.80 -7.91
CA GLN A 352 -11.89 -12.78 -8.66
C GLN A 352 -11.74 -13.22 -10.11
N ASN A 353 -12.29 -12.43 -11.02
CA ASN A 353 -12.03 -12.52 -12.44
C ASN A 353 -11.16 -11.33 -12.85
N ASN A 354 -10.06 -11.56 -13.54
CA ASN A 354 -9.32 -10.47 -14.16
C ASN A 354 -8.72 -10.84 -15.51
N GLU A 355 -8.61 -9.84 -16.37
CA GLU A 355 -8.08 -9.96 -17.72
C GLU A 355 -6.97 -8.93 -17.93
N HIS A 356 -5.93 -9.32 -18.65
CA HIS A 356 -4.88 -8.42 -19.10
C HIS A 356 -4.86 -8.32 -20.63
N SER A 357 -4.58 -7.11 -21.12
CA SER A 357 -4.49 -6.84 -22.55
C SER A 357 -3.47 -5.77 -22.85
N LYS A 358 -2.94 -5.78 -24.08
CA LYS A 358 -1.90 -4.86 -24.52
C LYS A 358 -2.07 -4.44 -25.98
N ARG A 359 -1.51 -3.28 -26.29
CA ARG A 359 -1.22 -2.78 -27.64
C ARG A 359 0.00 -1.87 -27.58
N SER A 360 0.63 -1.62 -28.71
CA SER A 360 1.82 -0.77 -28.75
C SER A 360 1.88 -0.05 -30.08
N GLY A 361 2.52 1.11 -30.09
CA GLY A 361 2.66 1.94 -31.28
C GLY A 361 3.86 2.86 -31.19
N SER A 362 4.00 3.70 -32.19
CA SER A 362 4.99 4.78 -32.27
C SER A 362 4.30 6.10 -32.58
N VAL A 363 5.04 7.20 -32.60
CA VAL A 363 4.50 8.51 -33.03
C VAL A 363 3.96 8.46 -34.48
N MET A 364 4.55 7.64 -35.35
CA MET A 364 4.12 7.49 -36.76
C MET A 364 2.96 6.50 -36.94
N SER A 365 2.76 5.59 -35.99
CA SER A 365 1.68 4.61 -35.98
C SER A 365 1.15 4.51 -34.55
N PRO A 366 0.23 5.42 -34.18
CA PRO A 366 -0.23 5.56 -32.81
C PRO A 366 -0.81 4.26 -32.27
N TYR A 367 -0.57 3.96 -30.99
CA TYR A 367 -1.07 2.74 -30.36
C TYR A 367 -2.61 2.72 -30.32
N GLN A 368 -3.26 3.88 -30.37
CA GLN A 368 -4.72 4.03 -30.35
C GLN A 368 -5.36 3.39 -31.59
N ASP A 369 -4.66 3.40 -32.73
CA ASP A 369 -5.11 2.80 -34.00
C ASP A 369 -4.84 1.29 -34.07
N GLN A 370 -4.08 0.75 -33.11
CA GLN A 370 -3.75 -0.66 -33.04
C GLN A 370 -4.81 -1.44 -32.28
N VAL A 371 -5.03 -2.69 -32.71
CA VAL A 371 -5.93 -3.63 -32.04
C VAL A 371 -5.36 -3.97 -30.66
N ARG A 372 -6.21 -3.86 -29.63
CA ARG A 372 -5.89 -4.33 -28.28
C ARG A 372 -6.04 -5.84 -28.23
N VAL A 373 -4.97 -6.54 -27.85
CA VAL A 373 -4.91 -7.99 -27.80
C VAL A 373 -4.87 -8.45 -26.35
N LYS A 374 -5.74 -9.38 -25.99
CA LYS A 374 -5.76 -10.03 -24.68
C LYS A 374 -4.59 -11.02 -24.59
N ASP A 375 -3.86 -11.03 -23.49
CA ASP A 375 -2.75 -11.97 -23.26
C ASP A 375 -2.94 -12.85 -22.02
N MET A 376 -3.83 -12.50 -21.09
CA MET A 376 -4.14 -13.32 -19.92
C MET A 376 -5.63 -13.23 -19.53
N GLU A 377 -6.20 -14.37 -19.15
CA GLU A 377 -7.40 -14.45 -18.31
C GLU A 377 -7.05 -15.15 -16.98
N PHE A 378 -7.62 -14.68 -15.88
CA PHE A 378 -7.46 -15.27 -14.56
C PHE A 378 -8.83 -15.33 -13.88
N GLN A 379 -9.15 -16.47 -13.27
CA GLN A 379 -10.38 -16.69 -12.54
C GLN A 379 -10.07 -17.48 -11.26
N SER A 380 -10.47 -16.96 -10.11
CA SER A 380 -10.47 -17.70 -8.85
C SER A 380 -11.86 -17.80 -8.24
N PHE A 381 -12.12 -18.91 -7.55
CA PHE A 381 -13.28 -19.13 -6.69
C PHE A 381 -12.79 -19.70 -5.37
N GLY A 382 -13.02 -18.96 -4.29
CA GLY A 382 -12.59 -19.31 -2.94
C GLY A 382 -13.77 -19.60 -2.03
N GLY A 383 -13.61 -20.60 -1.15
CA GLY A 383 -14.49 -20.83 -0.01
C GLY A 383 -13.66 -20.84 1.28
N PHE A 384 -14.12 -20.12 2.31
CA PHE A 384 -13.37 -19.97 3.56
C PHE A 384 -14.24 -20.10 4.82
N GLY A 385 -13.58 -20.47 5.91
CA GLY A 385 -14.15 -20.48 7.25
C GLY A 385 -13.10 -20.10 8.28
N GLU A 386 -13.44 -19.18 9.19
CA GLU A 386 -12.59 -18.74 10.30
C GLU A 386 -13.36 -18.86 11.61
N LEU A 387 -12.81 -19.62 12.55
CA LEU A 387 -13.40 -19.96 13.84
C LEU A 387 -12.60 -19.29 14.95
N THR A 388 -13.31 -18.62 15.84
CA THR A 388 -12.80 -18.06 17.08
C THR A 388 -13.49 -18.75 18.26
N TYR A 389 -12.71 -19.41 19.12
CA TYR A 389 -13.19 -20.08 20.32
C TYR A 389 -12.60 -19.44 21.57
N HIS A 390 -13.48 -18.96 22.45
CA HIS A 390 -13.14 -18.35 23.73
C HIS A 390 -13.11 -19.43 24.82
N PHE A 391 -11.91 -19.90 25.20
CA PHE A 391 -11.75 -20.83 26.33
C PHE A 391 -12.16 -20.15 27.66
N SER A 392 -11.78 -18.87 27.79
CA SER A 392 -12.02 -17.97 28.91
C SER A 392 -11.86 -16.53 28.42
N ASP A 393 -12.15 -15.54 29.26
CA ASP A 393 -11.95 -14.13 28.91
C ASP A 393 -10.49 -13.79 28.55
N GLN A 394 -9.54 -14.56 29.07
CA GLN A 394 -8.10 -14.36 28.85
C GLN A 394 -7.50 -15.21 27.73
N ASN A 395 -8.23 -16.21 27.20
CA ASN A 395 -7.66 -17.23 26.30
C ASN A 395 -8.57 -17.48 25.11
N ARG A 396 -8.01 -17.33 23.91
CA ARG A 396 -8.75 -17.49 22.66
C ARG A 396 -7.96 -18.27 21.63
N LEU A 397 -8.64 -19.18 20.94
CA LEU A 397 -8.10 -19.89 19.78
C LEU A 397 -8.80 -19.36 18.53
N VAL A 398 -8.02 -18.93 17.55
CA VAL A 398 -8.49 -18.52 16.23
C VAL A 398 -7.90 -19.47 15.20
N SER A 399 -8.71 -20.06 14.34
CA SER A 399 -8.25 -20.95 13.29
C SER A 399 -9.06 -20.75 12.03
N GLY A 400 -8.42 -20.83 10.86
CA GLY A 400 -9.11 -20.66 9.60
C GLY A 400 -8.62 -21.63 8.53
N VAL A 401 -9.50 -21.94 7.58
CA VAL A 401 -9.18 -22.72 6.38
C VAL A 401 -9.82 -22.07 5.16
N ARG A 402 -9.15 -22.14 4.02
CA ARG A 402 -9.75 -21.83 2.71
C ARG A 402 -9.24 -22.75 1.61
N PHE A 403 -10.08 -22.91 0.60
CA PHE A 403 -9.78 -23.62 -0.63
C PHE A 403 -10.08 -22.70 -1.81
N ASP A 404 -9.11 -22.55 -2.71
CA ASP A 404 -9.21 -21.73 -3.91
C ASP A 404 -9.09 -22.59 -5.15
N GLN A 405 -10.08 -22.56 -6.02
CA GLN A 405 -9.97 -23.08 -7.38
C GLN A 405 -9.55 -21.95 -8.29
N VAL A 406 -8.35 -22.05 -8.89
CA VAL A 406 -7.75 -21.02 -9.73
C VAL A 406 -7.54 -21.55 -11.15
N ASP A 407 -8.06 -20.81 -12.13
CA ASP A 407 -7.89 -21.04 -13.55
C ASP A 407 -7.17 -19.84 -14.17
N VAL A 408 -6.06 -20.09 -14.87
CA VAL A 408 -5.31 -19.07 -15.60
C VAL A 408 -5.16 -19.49 -17.04
N LYS A 409 -5.49 -18.61 -17.99
CA LYS A 409 -5.32 -18.86 -19.43
C LYS A 409 -4.30 -17.93 -20.05
N ASP A 410 -3.47 -18.51 -20.90
CA ASP A 410 -2.51 -17.80 -21.74
C ASP A 410 -3.12 -17.51 -23.11
N GLU A 411 -3.43 -16.24 -23.40
CA GLU A 411 -4.04 -15.78 -24.66
C GLU A 411 -3.01 -15.29 -25.69
N ARG A 412 -1.71 -15.47 -25.44
CA ARG A 412 -0.65 -15.05 -26.36
C ARG A 412 -0.63 -15.92 -27.62
N GLN A 413 -0.57 -15.29 -28.79
CA GLN A 413 -0.45 -15.96 -30.09
C GLN A 413 0.80 -16.86 -30.16
N ASP A 414 1.93 -16.41 -29.62
CA ASP A 414 3.17 -17.20 -29.59
C ASP A 414 3.00 -18.56 -28.90
N SER A 415 2.17 -18.62 -27.84
CA SER A 415 1.88 -19.88 -27.14
C SER A 415 0.98 -20.80 -27.96
N ILE A 416 0.09 -20.24 -28.79
CA ILE A 416 -0.73 -20.99 -29.74
C ILE A 416 0.15 -21.61 -30.82
N ASP A 417 0.99 -20.78 -31.44
CA ASP A 417 1.83 -21.17 -32.58
C ASP A 417 2.84 -22.25 -32.19
N GLN A 418 3.33 -22.22 -30.95
CA GLN A 418 4.26 -23.21 -30.40
C GLN A 418 3.58 -24.44 -29.78
N GLY A 419 2.23 -24.48 -29.75
CA GLY A 419 1.49 -25.62 -29.22
C GLY A 419 1.69 -25.83 -27.71
N TYR A 420 1.97 -24.77 -26.96
CA TYR A 420 2.13 -24.84 -25.52
C TYR A 420 0.80 -25.12 -24.81
N ASN A 421 0.87 -25.69 -23.60
CA ASN A 421 -0.29 -25.68 -22.73
C ASN A 421 -0.65 -24.22 -22.41
N ARG A 422 -1.94 -23.90 -22.48
CA ARG A 422 -2.48 -22.54 -22.37
C ARG A 422 -3.41 -22.36 -21.18
N ARG A 423 -3.57 -23.38 -20.34
CA ARG A 423 -4.46 -23.36 -19.18
C ARG A 423 -3.78 -23.98 -17.97
N LEU A 424 -3.71 -23.25 -16.87
CA LEU A 424 -3.33 -23.78 -15.56
C LEU A 424 -4.58 -23.84 -14.71
N ASP A 425 -4.86 -25.02 -14.17
CA ASP A 425 -6.02 -25.29 -13.32
C ASP A 425 -5.49 -25.91 -12.02
N LYS A 426 -5.66 -25.19 -10.91
CA LYS A 426 -5.06 -25.53 -9.61
C LYS A 426 -6.05 -25.32 -8.48
N THR A 427 -6.12 -26.29 -7.57
CA THR A 427 -6.75 -26.11 -6.26
C THR A 427 -5.67 -25.77 -5.25
N LEU A 428 -5.79 -24.63 -4.58
CA LEU A 428 -4.86 -24.16 -3.55
C LEU A 428 -5.51 -24.27 -2.18
N THR A 429 -4.74 -24.67 -1.18
CA THR A 429 -5.21 -24.74 0.21
C THR A 429 -4.43 -23.78 1.09
N SER A 430 -5.13 -23.04 1.95
CA SER A 430 -4.50 -22.19 2.96
C SER A 430 -5.22 -22.34 4.30
N GLY A 431 -4.52 -22.11 5.40
CA GLY A 431 -5.11 -22.15 6.72
C GLY A 431 -4.15 -21.73 7.82
N PHE A 432 -4.68 -21.47 9.01
CA PHE A 432 -3.88 -21.09 10.15
C PHE A 432 -4.52 -21.53 11.46
N ILE A 433 -3.70 -21.58 12.50
CA ILE A 433 -4.13 -21.71 13.89
C ILE A 433 -3.33 -20.71 14.72
N ARG A 434 -4.02 -19.97 15.59
CA ARG A 434 -3.46 -18.93 16.44
C ARG A 434 -4.05 -19.01 17.83
N PHE A 435 -3.18 -19.06 18.83
CA PHE A 435 -3.56 -18.93 20.21
C PHE A 435 -3.22 -17.52 20.70
N GLU A 436 -4.17 -16.90 21.38
CA GLU A 436 -4.07 -15.57 21.94
C GLU A 436 -4.34 -15.64 23.44
N ASN A 437 -3.50 -14.96 24.21
CA ASN A 437 -3.59 -14.99 25.66
C ASN A 437 -3.29 -13.62 26.27
N THR A 438 -4.10 -13.24 27.26
CA THR A 438 -3.89 -12.09 28.14
C THR A 438 -3.41 -12.59 29.51
N HIS A 439 -2.41 -11.92 30.09
CA HIS A 439 -1.74 -12.24 31.37
C HIS A 439 -2.07 -11.17 32.43
N PRO A 440 -3.18 -11.29 33.18
CA PRO A 440 -3.60 -10.26 34.15
C PRO A 440 -2.61 -10.03 35.29
N GLU A 441 -1.85 -11.05 35.66
CA GLU A 441 -0.80 -10.97 36.68
C GLU A 441 0.46 -10.19 36.23
N HIS A 442 0.51 -9.80 34.96
CA HIS A 442 1.60 -9.05 34.33
C HIS A 442 1.06 -7.80 33.61
N ASP A 443 0.26 -6.99 34.32
CA ASP A 443 -0.33 -5.74 33.83
C ASP A 443 -1.10 -5.92 32.50
N ASP A 444 -1.93 -6.96 32.45
CA ASP A 444 -2.68 -7.35 31.25
C ASP A 444 -1.81 -7.54 30.00
N GLY A 445 -0.58 -8.04 30.17
CA GLY A 445 0.32 -8.38 29.08
C GLY A 445 -0.36 -9.29 28.06
N LYS A 446 -0.20 -9.01 26.77
CA LYS A 446 -0.89 -9.68 25.67
C LYS A 446 0.11 -10.48 24.86
N THR A 447 -0.19 -11.75 24.58
CA THR A 447 0.63 -12.64 23.75
C THR A 447 -0.19 -13.27 22.65
N TYR A 448 0.47 -13.59 21.55
CA TYR A 448 -0.07 -14.51 20.56
C TYR A 448 1.04 -15.42 20.01
N ILE A 449 0.63 -16.60 19.56
CA ILE A 449 1.45 -17.52 18.77
C ILE A 449 0.56 -18.16 17.72
N GLY A 450 0.96 -18.11 16.45
CA GLY A 450 0.20 -18.65 15.34
C GLY A 450 1.06 -19.31 14.30
N LEU A 451 0.55 -20.39 13.70
CA LEU A 451 1.14 -21.10 12.58
C LEU A 451 0.20 -20.99 11.40
N GLY A 452 0.68 -20.44 10.29
CA GLY A 452 -0.09 -20.26 9.07
C GLY A 452 0.58 -20.92 7.87
N TYR A 453 -0.25 -21.48 6.98
CA TYR A 453 0.13 -22.10 5.72
C TYR A 453 -0.64 -21.45 4.58
N VAL A 454 0.05 -21.03 3.52
CA VAL A 454 -0.56 -20.42 2.33
C VAL A 454 0.03 -21.03 1.06
N GLU A 455 -0.84 -21.45 0.16
CA GLU A 455 -0.49 -21.77 -1.23
C GLU A 455 -0.92 -20.63 -2.15
N ARG A 456 -0.01 -20.20 -3.03
CA ARG A 456 -0.21 -19.06 -3.90
C ARG A 456 0.02 -19.44 -5.36
N MET A 457 -0.95 -19.10 -6.21
CA MET A 457 -0.76 -19.15 -7.66
C MET A 457 0.30 -18.12 -8.07
N PRO A 458 1.22 -18.45 -9.00
CA PRO A 458 2.07 -17.46 -9.63
C PRO A 458 1.21 -16.36 -10.27
N ASP A 459 1.62 -15.10 -10.10
CA ASP A 459 0.86 -13.96 -10.60
C ASP A 459 1.20 -13.63 -12.07
N TYR A 460 0.59 -12.55 -12.59
CA TYR A 460 0.83 -12.11 -13.97
C TYR A 460 2.32 -11.81 -14.24
N TRP A 461 2.99 -11.17 -13.29
CA TRP A 461 4.38 -10.75 -13.43
C TRP A 461 5.34 -11.93 -13.35
N GLU A 462 4.94 -13.01 -12.68
CA GLU A 462 5.72 -14.23 -12.57
C GLU A 462 5.54 -15.17 -13.77
N LEU A 463 4.38 -15.15 -14.45
CA LEU A 463 4.04 -16.03 -15.57
C LEU A 463 4.23 -15.42 -16.97
N PHE A 464 3.95 -14.11 -17.13
CA PHE A 464 3.82 -13.49 -18.46
C PHE A 464 4.93 -12.49 -18.80
N SER A 465 5.56 -11.90 -17.78
CA SER A 465 6.62 -10.90 -17.95
C SER A 465 8.04 -11.47 -18.16
N PRO A 466 8.44 -12.60 -17.54
CA PRO A 466 9.77 -13.20 -17.70
C PRO A 466 9.91 -13.96 -19.02
N LYS A 467 11.13 -14.00 -19.55
CA LYS A 467 11.48 -14.68 -20.81
C LYS A 467 11.47 -16.20 -20.70
N SER A 468 11.78 -16.75 -19.53
CA SER A 468 11.80 -18.19 -19.28
C SER A 468 11.43 -18.50 -17.83
N GLY A 469 10.98 -19.72 -17.57
CA GLY A 469 10.70 -20.26 -16.23
C GLY A 469 11.47 -21.56 -15.99
N ASN A 470 12.19 -21.68 -14.87
CA ASN A 470 12.98 -22.88 -14.51
C ASN A 470 13.90 -23.39 -15.65
N GLY A 471 14.45 -22.47 -16.45
CA GLY A 471 15.34 -22.79 -17.59
C GLY A 471 14.63 -23.12 -18.91
N HIS A 472 13.30 -23.07 -18.96
CA HIS A 472 12.50 -23.34 -20.16
C HIS A 472 11.92 -22.05 -20.76
N ASN A 473 11.92 -21.95 -22.09
CA ASN A 473 11.46 -20.75 -22.83
C ASN A 473 9.99 -20.34 -22.57
N ASN A 474 9.17 -21.21 -22.00
CA ASN A 474 7.79 -20.90 -21.65
C ASN A 474 7.63 -20.89 -20.13
N THR A 475 7.64 -19.69 -19.55
CA THR A 475 7.47 -19.48 -18.10
C THR A 475 6.16 -20.05 -17.58
N PHE A 476 5.07 -19.85 -18.33
CA PHE A 476 3.72 -20.23 -17.94
C PHE A 476 3.59 -21.73 -17.59
N ASN A 477 4.23 -22.61 -18.35
CA ASN A 477 4.14 -24.06 -18.15
C ASN A 477 5.16 -24.66 -17.18
N HIS A 478 6.11 -23.85 -16.68
CA HIS A 478 7.27 -24.37 -15.95
C HIS A 478 7.51 -23.67 -14.61
N ILE A 479 6.56 -22.89 -14.11
CA ILE A 479 6.62 -22.31 -12.76
C ILE A 479 5.55 -22.95 -11.87
N ASP A 480 5.98 -23.41 -10.71
CA ASP A 480 5.14 -24.05 -9.70
C ASP A 480 4.49 -23.03 -8.75
N THR A 481 3.46 -23.49 -8.03
CA THR A 481 2.81 -22.70 -6.97
C THR A 481 3.70 -22.58 -5.76
N GLU A 482 3.75 -21.38 -5.20
CA GLU A 482 4.56 -21.06 -4.02
C GLU A 482 3.81 -21.44 -2.73
N LYS A 483 4.51 -22.04 -1.77
CA LYS A 483 3.89 -22.55 -0.53
C LYS A 483 4.65 -22.02 0.68
N THR A 484 3.99 -21.25 1.53
CA THR A 484 4.60 -20.63 2.72
C THR A 484 4.05 -21.26 3.98
N LEU A 485 4.91 -21.76 4.86
CA LEU A 485 4.59 -22.14 6.23
C LEU A 485 5.31 -21.18 7.17
N GLN A 486 4.59 -20.45 8.01
CA GLN A 486 5.16 -19.43 8.89
C GLN A 486 4.62 -19.53 10.32
N LEU A 487 5.53 -19.51 11.27
CA LEU A 487 5.26 -19.28 12.68
C LEU A 487 5.38 -17.78 12.97
N ASP A 488 4.35 -17.20 13.55
CA ASP A 488 4.29 -15.83 14.04
C ASP A 488 4.08 -15.86 15.56
N MET A 489 4.78 -15.00 16.29
CA MET A 489 4.57 -14.82 17.73
C MET A 489 4.78 -13.37 18.12
N GLY A 490 4.12 -12.93 19.18
CA GLY A 490 4.27 -11.57 19.66
C GLY A 490 3.87 -11.39 21.11
N TYR A 491 4.31 -10.26 21.65
CA TYR A 491 4.02 -9.82 23.00
C TYR A 491 3.78 -8.31 23.00
N GLN A 492 2.81 -7.85 23.78
CA GLN A 492 2.53 -6.45 24.04
C GLN A 492 2.31 -6.24 25.53
N HIS A 493 2.78 -5.11 26.02
CA HIS A 493 2.69 -4.78 27.44
C HIS A 493 2.65 -3.28 27.64
N GLN A 494 1.77 -2.85 28.54
CA GLN A 494 1.61 -1.46 28.92
C GLN A 494 1.58 -1.36 30.44
N HIS A 495 2.56 -0.68 31.01
CA HIS A 495 2.69 -0.48 32.45
C HIS A 495 2.91 0.99 32.75
N GLY A 496 1.88 1.66 33.25
CA GLY A 496 1.90 3.11 33.50
C GLY A 496 2.27 3.90 32.24
N ALA A 497 3.39 4.62 32.30
CA ALA A 497 3.91 5.44 31.21
C ALA A 497 4.69 4.66 30.14
N LEU A 498 4.98 3.37 30.36
CA LEU A 498 5.74 2.53 29.45
C LEU A 498 4.80 1.69 28.58
N SER A 499 5.02 1.70 27.27
CA SER A 499 4.44 0.75 26.32
C SER A 499 5.55 0.00 25.60
N SER A 500 5.34 -1.29 25.35
CA SER A 500 6.31 -2.12 24.64
C SER A 500 5.61 -3.20 23.83
N TRP A 501 6.18 -3.54 22.69
CA TRP A 501 5.68 -4.61 21.85
C TRP A 501 6.81 -5.26 21.05
N VAL A 502 6.63 -6.54 20.74
CA VAL A 502 7.51 -7.30 19.86
C VAL A 502 6.67 -8.26 19.02
N SER A 503 7.05 -8.42 17.77
CA SER A 503 6.51 -9.40 16.83
C SER A 503 7.68 -10.09 16.14
N ALA A 504 7.69 -11.41 16.13
CA ALA A 504 8.73 -12.21 15.50
C ALA A 504 8.12 -13.27 14.61
N TYR A 505 8.85 -13.65 13.57
CA TYR A 505 8.41 -14.67 12.62
C TYR A 505 9.58 -15.54 12.15
N ALA A 506 9.25 -16.78 11.81
CA ALA A 506 10.12 -17.70 11.11
C ALA A 506 9.29 -18.56 10.17
N GLY A 507 9.74 -18.73 8.93
CA GLY A 507 8.99 -19.45 7.91
C GLY A 507 9.86 -20.17 6.90
N LEU A 508 9.24 -21.16 6.27
CA LEU A 508 9.76 -21.91 5.13
C LEU A 508 8.89 -21.58 3.93
N VAL A 509 9.51 -21.29 2.81
CA VAL A 509 8.82 -21.06 1.55
C VAL A 509 9.32 -22.08 0.54
N ASN A 510 8.48 -23.06 0.25
CA ASN A 510 8.72 -24.02 -0.80
C ASN A 510 8.32 -23.43 -2.15
N ASP A 511 9.14 -23.71 -3.15
CA ASP A 511 8.95 -23.21 -4.51
C ASP A 511 8.82 -21.68 -4.59
N TYR A 512 9.54 -20.94 -3.74
CA TYR A 512 9.64 -19.47 -3.78
C TYR A 512 9.96 -19.02 -5.21
N ILE A 513 9.11 -18.15 -5.76
CA ILE A 513 9.27 -17.66 -7.13
C ILE A 513 10.23 -16.48 -7.12
N LEU A 514 11.45 -16.74 -7.58
CA LEU A 514 12.54 -15.79 -7.69
C LEU A 514 12.68 -15.28 -9.13
N THR A 515 13.00 -14.00 -9.32
CA THR A 515 13.44 -13.48 -10.62
C THR A 515 14.96 -13.42 -10.66
N SER A 516 15.56 -14.08 -11.65
CA SER A 516 16.97 -13.97 -12.00
C SER A 516 17.13 -13.15 -13.27
N TYR A 517 18.18 -12.35 -13.33
CA TYR A 517 18.49 -11.51 -14.48
C TYR A 517 19.77 -12.01 -15.15
N THR A 518 19.71 -12.22 -16.46
CA THR A 518 20.89 -12.59 -17.25
C THR A 518 21.08 -11.63 -18.41
N LEU A 519 22.31 -11.49 -18.90
CA LEU A 519 22.56 -10.66 -20.07
C LEU A 519 21.99 -11.39 -21.30
N GLY A 520 21.06 -10.73 -22.01
CA GLY A 520 20.44 -11.28 -23.21
C GLY A 520 21.48 -11.66 -24.28
N THR A 521 21.18 -12.70 -25.04
CA THR A 521 22.05 -13.18 -26.13
C THR A 521 21.65 -12.52 -27.45
N GLY A 522 22.54 -11.72 -28.06
CA GLY A 522 22.29 -11.06 -29.36
C GLY A 522 22.84 -9.62 -29.46
N MET A 523 22.43 -8.87 -30.50
CA MET A 523 22.81 -7.45 -30.66
C MET A 523 22.20 -6.52 -29.59
N MET A 524 21.26 -7.01 -28.79
CA MET A 524 20.57 -6.28 -27.72
C MET A 524 21.17 -6.72 -26.37
N LYS A 525 22.21 -6.02 -25.90
CA LYS A 525 22.86 -6.29 -24.59
C LYS A 525 22.04 -5.73 -23.42
N GLY A 526 20.79 -6.16 -23.27
CA GLY A 526 19.94 -5.83 -22.12
C GLY A 526 19.87 -6.96 -21.09
N MET A 527 19.52 -6.66 -19.85
CA MET A 527 19.22 -7.70 -18.85
C MET A 527 17.82 -8.27 -19.11
N GLU A 528 17.71 -9.59 -19.22
CA GLU A 528 16.46 -10.33 -19.38
C GLU A 528 16.06 -10.96 -18.04
N ALA A 529 14.77 -10.89 -17.71
CA ALA A 529 14.22 -11.49 -16.50
C ALA A 529 13.79 -12.94 -16.73
N HIS A 530 14.10 -13.83 -15.80
CA HIS A 530 13.78 -15.25 -15.83
C HIS A 530 13.25 -15.69 -14.47
N SER A 531 12.08 -16.32 -14.43
CA SER A 531 11.51 -16.86 -13.19
C SER A 531 12.14 -18.21 -12.85
N ARG A 532 12.29 -18.48 -11.56
CA ARG A 532 12.74 -19.77 -11.05
C ARG A 532 12.12 -20.08 -9.69
N ASN A 533 11.67 -21.31 -9.48
CA ASN A 533 11.29 -21.79 -8.15
C ASN A 533 12.54 -22.22 -7.37
N VAL A 534 12.62 -21.80 -6.11
CA VAL A 534 13.66 -22.19 -5.14
C VAL A 534 13.04 -22.42 -3.79
N ASP A 535 13.58 -23.31 -2.98
CA ASP A 535 13.25 -23.33 -1.55
C ASP A 535 13.96 -22.18 -0.82
N ALA A 536 13.25 -21.58 0.15
CA ALA A 536 13.77 -20.51 0.96
C ALA A 536 13.37 -20.61 2.45
N ALA A 537 14.21 -20.05 3.31
CA ALA A 537 13.91 -19.83 4.72
C ALA A 537 13.88 -18.32 5.00
N ILE A 538 12.91 -17.88 5.80
CA ILE A 538 12.72 -16.48 6.18
C ILE A 538 12.60 -16.36 7.70
N ALA A 539 13.10 -15.28 8.27
CA ALA A 539 12.96 -14.98 9.68
C ALA A 539 13.12 -13.48 9.92
N GLY A 540 12.60 -12.99 11.04
CA GLY A 540 12.79 -11.60 11.41
C GLY A 540 12.01 -11.21 12.65
N ALA A 541 12.15 -9.94 13.01
CA ALA A 541 11.46 -9.37 14.15
C ALA A 541 11.26 -7.87 13.98
N GLU A 542 10.15 -7.39 14.51
CA GLU A 542 9.86 -5.99 14.75
C GLU A 542 9.64 -5.77 16.24
N ALA A 543 10.17 -4.69 16.79
CA ALA A 543 9.96 -4.34 18.19
C ALA A 543 9.82 -2.83 18.37
N GLY A 544 9.12 -2.42 19.43
CA GLY A 544 9.01 -1.02 19.79
C GLY A 544 8.83 -0.81 21.29
N ILE A 545 9.32 0.32 21.78
CA ILE A 545 9.21 0.78 23.16
C ILE A 545 8.81 2.26 23.12
N GLY A 546 7.74 2.63 23.82
CA GLY A 546 7.30 4.00 24.03
C GLY A 546 7.33 4.37 25.50
N TYR A 547 7.68 5.62 25.80
CA TYR A 547 7.69 6.13 27.18
C TYR A 547 7.17 7.56 27.24
N GLN A 548 6.19 7.79 28.12
CA GLN A 548 5.65 9.11 28.45
C GLN A 548 6.46 9.71 29.61
N PHE A 549 7.43 10.59 29.33
CA PHE A 549 8.29 11.17 30.36
C PHE A 549 7.55 12.17 31.25
N THR A 550 6.64 12.94 30.66
CA THR A 550 5.77 13.93 31.32
C THR A 550 4.47 14.00 30.53
N ASP A 551 3.46 14.73 30.99
CA ASP A 551 2.22 14.91 30.23
C ASP A 551 2.45 15.55 28.84
N ALA A 552 3.55 16.31 28.68
CA ALA A 552 3.89 16.98 27.43
C ALA A 552 4.95 16.24 26.59
N ILE A 553 5.85 15.48 27.19
CA ILE A 553 7.00 14.87 26.49
C ILE A 553 6.83 13.36 26.43
N GLN A 554 6.89 12.83 25.21
CA GLN A 554 6.88 11.40 24.94
C GLN A 554 7.95 11.04 23.92
N ALA A 555 8.50 9.84 24.02
CA ALA A 555 9.38 9.29 23.01
C ALA A 555 9.04 7.83 22.71
N ASP A 556 9.34 7.40 21.50
CA ASP A 556 9.34 5.98 21.15
C ASP A 556 10.53 5.61 20.29
N VAL A 557 10.91 4.34 20.41
CA VAL A 557 11.92 3.72 19.56
C VAL A 557 11.31 2.47 18.98
N SER A 558 11.46 2.28 17.67
CA SER A 558 11.10 1.03 16.99
C SER A 558 12.25 0.54 16.12
N ALA A 559 12.31 -0.77 15.91
CA ALA A 559 13.25 -1.41 15.03
C ALA A 559 12.58 -2.56 14.25
N MET A 560 13.06 -2.80 13.03
CA MET A 560 12.65 -3.93 12.20
C MET A 560 13.84 -4.58 11.52
N TYR A 561 13.84 -5.91 11.51
CA TYR A 561 14.84 -6.73 10.84
C TYR A 561 14.18 -7.86 10.08
N ALA A 562 14.57 -8.02 8.82
CA ALA A 562 14.17 -9.13 7.98
C ALA A 562 15.41 -9.89 7.51
N TRP A 563 15.30 -11.20 7.47
CA TRP A 563 16.33 -12.12 7.01
C TRP A 563 15.71 -13.15 6.09
N GLY A 564 16.45 -13.51 5.04
CA GLY A 564 16.06 -14.55 4.11
C GLY A 564 17.26 -15.27 3.52
N GLU A 565 17.06 -16.53 3.18
CA GLU A 565 18.04 -17.40 2.56
C GLU A 565 17.36 -18.29 1.53
N ASN A 566 17.88 -18.28 0.30
CA ASN A 566 17.59 -19.27 -0.72
C ASN A 566 18.39 -20.53 -0.37
N THR A 567 17.70 -21.53 0.18
CA THR A 567 18.30 -22.78 0.65
C THR A 567 18.62 -23.74 -0.49
N THR A 568 18.09 -23.50 -1.70
CA THR A 568 18.44 -24.28 -2.90
C THR A 568 19.86 -23.98 -3.35
N ASP A 569 20.24 -22.71 -3.36
CA ASP A 569 21.58 -22.28 -3.81
C ASP A 569 22.54 -21.99 -2.66
N ASN A 570 22.09 -21.99 -1.41
CA ASN A 570 22.82 -21.52 -0.23
C ASN A 570 23.30 -20.06 -0.39
N MET A 571 22.40 -19.20 -0.83
CA MET A 571 22.65 -17.76 -0.99
C MET A 571 21.61 -16.94 -0.23
N PRO A 572 21.89 -15.69 0.17
CA PRO A 572 20.85 -14.81 0.69
C PRO A 572 19.66 -14.71 -0.26
N LEU A 573 18.45 -14.54 0.27
CA LEU A 573 17.37 -14.05 -0.59
C LEU A 573 17.70 -12.61 -1.02
N PRO A 574 17.50 -12.26 -2.30
CA PRO A 574 17.74 -10.90 -2.77
C PRO A 574 16.66 -9.92 -2.31
N GLN A 575 16.93 -8.63 -2.44
CA GLN A 575 15.97 -7.55 -2.18
C GLN A 575 15.39 -7.57 -0.74
N ILE A 576 16.20 -8.01 0.24
CA ILE A 576 15.87 -7.93 1.67
C ILE A 576 16.38 -6.60 2.23
N ALA A 577 15.48 -5.77 2.76
CA ALA A 577 15.84 -4.51 3.40
C ALA A 577 16.77 -4.74 4.61
N PRO A 578 17.75 -3.84 4.86
CA PRO A 578 18.61 -3.91 6.04
C PRO A 578 17.84 -3.61 7.33
N LEU A 579 18.51 -3.84 8.48
CA LEU A 579 18.03 -3.40 9.79
C LEU A 579 17.74 -1.90 9.77
N GLU A 580 16.55 -1.53 10.23
CA GLU A 580 16.12 -0.14 10.37
C GLU A 580 15.63 0.12 11.79
N ALA A 581 16.03 1.27 12.34
CA ALA A 581 15.55 1.80 13.61
C ALA A 581 14.98 3.21 13.42
N ARG A 582 13.94 3.53 14.18
CA ARG A 582 13.31 4.85 14.22
C ARG A 582 13.21 5.31 15.65
N VAL A 583 13.68 6.52 15.91
CA VAL A 583 13.60 7.20 17.22
C VAL A 583 12.73 8.43 17.05
N ASN A 584 11.66 8.51 17.82
CA ASN A 584 10.71 9.60 17.80
C ASN A 584 10.70 10.31 19.13
N LEU A 585 10.71 11.63 19.09
CA LEU A 585 10.52 12.49 20.24
C LEU A 585 9.39 13.47 19.92
N ARG A 586 8.41 13.58 20.81
CA ARG A 586 7.29 14.50 20.66
C ARG A 586 7.12 15.35 21.91
N TYR A 587 6.76 16.60 21.67
CA TYR A 587 6.35 17.56 22.68
C TYR A 587 4.96 18.08 22.34
N ILE A 588 3.99 17.84 23.21
CA ILE A 588 2.59 18.21 23.03
C ILE A 588 2.22 19.13 24.19
N GLN A 589 1.88 20.37 23.89
CA GLN A 589 1.40 21.31 24.91
C GLN A 589 0.34 22.25 24.32
N ASP A 590 -0.84 22.25 24.93
CA ASP A 590 -1.97 23.10 24.55
C ASP A 590 -2.25 23.02 23.04
N ASN A 591 -1.91 24.09 22.31
CA ASN A 591 -2.14 24.21 20.87
C ASN A 591 -0.93 23.82 20.01
N TYR A 592 0.16 23.33 20.61
CA TYR A 592 1.41 23.04 19.92
C TYR A 592 1.77 21.55 20.00
N THR A 593 2.11 20.99 18.85
CA THR A 593 2.75 19.68 18.76
C THR A 593 4.07 19.83 18.01
N LEU A 594 5.19 19.48 18.62
CA LEU A 594 6.51 19.44 17.98
C LEU A 594 6.99 18.00 17.92
N GLY A 595 7.56 17.60 16.78
CA GLY A 595 8.05 16.25 16.54
C GLY A 595 9.46 16.23 15.97
N ALA A 596 10.25 15.23 16.40
CA ALA A 596 11.53 14.88 15.81
C ALA A 596 11.56 13.37 15.52
N LEU A 597 11.88 13.00 14.29
CA LEU A 597 12.06 11.62 13.84
C LEU A 597 13.50 11.44 13.36
N TRP A 598 14.23 10.52 13.99
CA TRP A 598 15.53 10.07 13.51
C TRP A 598 15.41 8.63 13.00
N ARG A 599 15.58 8.47 11.69
CA ARG A 599 15.61 7.17 11.02
C ARG A 599 17.06 6.77 10.79
N VAL A 600 17.44 5.58 11.25
CA VAL A 600 18.78 5.01 11.12
C VAL A 600 18.67 3.65 10.44
N VAL A 601 19.43 3.47 9.37
CA VAL A 601 19.39 2.27 8.54
C VAL A 601 20.80 1.72 8.41
N ASP A 602 20.97 0.43 8.68
CA ASP A 602 22.26 -0.26 8.56
C ASP A 602 22.61 -0.54 7.09
N GLY A 603 23.86 -0.93 6.82
CA GLY A 603 24.27 -1.41 5.50
C GLY A 603 23.73 -2.82 5.20
N GLN A 604 23.34 -3.08 3.96
CA GLN A 604 22.96 -4.44 3.52
C GLN A 604 24.17 -5.14 2.88
N ASN A 605 24.61 -6.22 3.52
CA ASN A 605 25.74 -7.04 3.07
C ASN A 605 25.32 -8.41 2.53
N ARG A 606 24.09 -8.85 2.82
CA ARG A 606 23.50 -10.11 2.35
C ARG A 606 22.74 -9.84 1.05
N ILE A 607 23.42 -10.04 -0.07
CA ILE A 607 22.87 -9.79 -1.40
C ILE A 607 23.04 -11.02 -2.30
N SER A 608 22.21 -11.13 -3.32
CA SER A 608 22.33 -12.14 -4.37
C SER A 608 22.40 -11.48 -5.75
N PRO A 609 23.62 -11.19 -6.26
CA PRO A 609 23.81 -10.43 -7.49
C PRO A 609 23.01 -10.96 -8.67
N ASN A 610 22.35 -10.05 -9.39
CA ASN A 610 21.46 -10.32 -10.52
C ASN A 610 20.23 -11.17 -10.18
N GLN A 611 19.83 -11.23 -8.92
CA GLN A 611 18.58 -11.86 -8.49
C GLN A 611 17.71 -10.84 -7.76
N GLY A 612 16.39 -11.04 -7.79
CA GLY A 612 15.41 -10.14 -7.18
C GLY A 612 13.99 -10.47 -7.58
N ASN A 613 13.26 -9.44 -7.96
CA ASN A 613 11.86 -9.49 -8.41
C ASN A 613 11.73 -8.78 -9.76
N ILE A 614 10.52 -8.73 -10.33
CA ILE A 614 10.28 -8.14 -11.65
C ILE A 614 10.60 -6.64 -11.73
N VAL A 615 10.65 -5.93 -10.60
CA VAL A 615 10.96 -4.49 -10.53
C VAL A 615 12.45 -4.24 -10.45
N GLY A 616 13.18 -4.99 -9.63
CA GLY A 616 14.58 -4.73 -9.32
C GLY A 616 15.34 -5.98 -8.86
N TYR A 617 16.67 -5.90 -8.93
CA TYR A 617 17.59 -6.96 -8.56
C TYR A 617 18.77 -6.40 -7.78
N ASP A 618 19.39 -7.26 -6.95
CA ASP A 618 20.59 -6.90 -6.23
C ASP A 618 21.78 -6.80 -7.17
N LEU A 619 22.61 -5.77 -7.01
CA LEU A 619 23.87 -5.63 -7.74
C LEU A 619 25.07 -5.51 -6.79
N LYS A 620 24.95 -4.62 -5.81
CA LYS A 620 26.00 -4.29 -4.86
C LYS A 620 25.44 -4.13 -3.45
N LYS A 621 26.34 -4.27 -2.47
CA LYS A 621 26.06 -4.02 -1.06
C LYS A 621 25.72 -2.53 -0.86
N SER A 622 24.83 -2.22 0.06
CA SER A 622 24.47 -0.83 0.38
C SER A 622 25.16 -0.36 1.66
N ALA A 623 25.46 0.94 1.71
CA ALA A 623 25.92 1.59 2.94
C ALA A 623 24.74 1.94 3.85
N GLY A 624 24.99 2.00 5.16
CA GLY A 624 24.03 2.55 6.12
C GLY A 624 23.94 4.06 6.02
N PHE A 625 22.85 4.62 6.56
CA PHE A 625 22.61 6.06 6.61
C PHE A 625 21.71 6.44 7.78
N GLY A 626 21.64 7.74 8.07
CA GLY A 626 20.69 8.30 9.02
C GLY A 626 20.11 9.61 8.52
N THR A 627 18.80 9.79 8.69
CA THR A 627 18.08 11.01 8.31
C THR A 627 17.31 11.55 9.50
N LEU A 628 17.47 12.84 9.79
CA LEU A 628 16.72 13.55 10.82
C LEU A 628 15.61 14.38 10.16
N SER A 629 14.43 14.32 10.75
CA SER A 629 13.21 14.96 10.30
C SER A 629 12.58 15.70 11.49
N LEU A 630 12.13 16.93 11.27
CA LEU A 630 11.51 17.78 12.30
C LEU A 630 10.14 18.29 11.81
N ASN A 631 9.16 18.39 12.69
CA ASN A 631 7.85 18.94 12.38
C ASN A 631 7.27 19.74 13.55
N GLY A 632 6.32 20.62 13.24
CA GLY A 632 5.54 21.35 14.22
C GLY A 632 4.13 21.62 13.69
N THR A 633 3.12 21.36 14.52
CA THR A 633 1.71 21.65 14.27
C THR A 633 1.22 22.67 15.29
N TYR A 634 0.50 23.67 14.79
CA TYR A 634 -0.24 24.63 15.58
C TYR A 634 -1.74 24.43 15.35
N HIS A 635 -2.45 24.06 16.42
CA HIS A 635 -3.90 23.91 16.45
C HIS A 635 -4.52 25.30 16.61
N VAL A 636 -4.97 25.89 15.51
CA VAL A 636 -5.52 27.25 15.50
C VAL A 636 -6.84 27.29 16.29
N ASN A 637 -7.66 26.27 16.08
CA ASN A 637 -8.90 25.96 16.80
C ASN A 637 -9.26 24.49 16.53
N ASP A 638 -10.40 24.02 17.04
CA ASP A 638 -10.85 22.62 16.88
C ASP A 638 -11.06 22.19 15.42
N ALA A 639 -11.20 23.14 14.50
CA ALA A 639 -11.47 22.91 13.09
C ALA A 639 -10.22 23.03 12.20
N VAL A 640 -9.17 23.76 12.61
CA VAL A 640 -8.07 24.15 11.72
C VAL A 640 -6.70 23.89 12.34
N ASP A 641 -5.91 23.09 11.63
CA ASP A 641 -4.52 22.79 11.95
C ASP A 641 -3.57 23.36 10.91
N VAL A 642 -2.44 23.91 11.37
CA VAL A 642 -1.33 24.34 10.52
C VAL A 642 -0.08 23.59 10.92
N SER A 643 0.45 22.78 10.01
CA SER A 643 1.67 21.99 10.19
C SER A 643 2.79 22.50 9.29
N LEU A 644 4.02 22.46 9.80
CA LEU A 644 5.25 22.75 9.10
C LEU A 644 6.23 21.61 9.34
N GLY A 645 7.08 21.31 8.37
CA GLY A 645 8.12 20.31 8.58
C GLY A 645 9.31 20.43 7.65
N ILE A 646 10.39 19.79 8.08
CA ILE A 646 11.64 19.68 7.34
C ILE A 646 12.09 18.22 7.44
N ASP A 647 12.19 17.57 6.29
CA ASP A 647 12.73 16.23 6.18
C ASP A 647 14.16 16.25 5.70
N ASN A 648 14.94 15.27 6.19
CA ASN A 648 16.36 15.17 5.93
C ASN A 648 17.08 16.51 6.22
N VAL A 649 16.91 17.03 7.44
CA VAL A 649 17.43 18.33 7.91
C VAL A 649 18.92 18.50 7.61
N LEU A 650 19.68 17.41 7.68
CA LEU A 650 21.13 17.38 7.45
C LEU A 650 21.53 17.28 5.97
N ASP A 651 20.56 17.28 5.05
CA ASP A 651 20.79 17.16 3.59
C ASP A 651 21.62 15.93 3.22
N LYS A 652 21.38 14.82 3.93
CA LYS A 652 22.18 13.62 3.73
C LYS A 652 21.93 13.10 2.31
N THR A 653 23.00 12.91 1.55
CA THR A 653 22.96 12.09 0.32
C THR A 653 22.96 10.62 0.70
N TYR A 654 21.93 9.90 0.28
CA TYR A 654 21.79 8.46 0.53
C TYR A 654 20.95 7.80 -0.57
N THR A 655 21.02 6.48 -0.64
CA THR A 655 20.16 5.65 -1.49
C THR A 655 19.66 4.48 -0.66
N GLU A 656 18.42 4.05 -0.88
CA GLU A 656 17.88 2.86 -0.24
C GLU A 656 18.41 1.61 -0.94
N HIS A 657 18.63 0.52 -0.20
CA HIS A 657 19.08 -0.75 -0.78
C HIS A 657 18.15 -1.25 -1.90
N LEU A 658 16.84 -1.07 -1.73
CA LEU A 658 15.79 -1.54 -2.64
C LEU A 658 15.54 -0.59 -3.84
N ASN A 659 16.29 0.51 -3.97
CA ASN A 659 16.13 1.38 -5.13
C ASN A 659 16.62 0.68 -6.40
N LYS A 660 15.83 0.77 -7.48
CA LYS A 660 16.24 0.29 -8.80
C LYS A 660 17.43 1.10 -9.32
N LEU A 661 18.32 0.44 -10.06
CA LEU A 661 19.38 1.10 -10.81
C LEU A 661 18.83 1.90 -12.01
N GLY A 662 19.64 2.84 -12.50
CA GLY A 662 19.41 3.52 -13.76
C GLY A 662 19.27 2.56 -14.94
N ASP A 663 18.62 3.02 -16.01
CA ASP A 663 18.57 2.30 -17.29
C ASP A 663 19.28 3.13 -18.37
N ALA A 664 19.78 2.49 -19.41
CA ALA A 664 20.56 3.19 -20.43
C ALA A 664 19.69 4.25 -21.13
N GLY A 665 20.11 5.52 -21.04
CA GLY A 665 19.39 6.65 -21.65
C GLY A 665 18.55 7.48 -20.69
N THR A 666 18.50 7.16 -19.39
CA THR A 666 17.79 7.97 -18.36
C THR A 666 18.63 9.11 -17.78
N GLY A 667 19.89 9.24 -18.18
CA GLY A 667 20.84 10.19 -17.60
C GLY A 667 21.55 9.68 -16.35
N LEU A 668 21.16 8.51 -15.83
CA LEU A 668 21.87 7.78 -14.78
C LEU A 668 22.61 6.57 -15.39
N ALA A 669 23.77 6.22 -14.81
CA ALA A 669 24.49 5.03 -15.23
C ALA A 669 23.70 3.75 -14.85
N THR A 670 23.83 2.70 -15.66
CA THR A 670 23.08 1.44 -15.47
C THR A 670 23.48 0.66 -14.22
N ASP A 671 24.61 1.02 -13.60
CA ASP A 671 25.19 0.47 -12.38
C ASP A 671 25.09 1.42 -11.17
N GLU A 672 24.40 2.56 -11.35
CA GLU A 672 24.13 3.54 -10.30
C GLU A 672 22.66 3.51 -9.87
N GLN A 673 22.44 3.53 -8.54
CA GLN A 673 21.11 3.74 -7.97
C GLN A 673 20.87 5.24 -7.90
N PHE A 674 19.63 5.68 -8.11
CA PHE A 674 19.28 7.07 -7.82
C PHE A 674 19.35 7.31 -6.30
N ASN A 675 19.79 8.52 -5.93
CA ASN A 675 19.77 8.95 -4.54
C ASN A 675 18.36 9.37 -4.16
N ASN A 676 18.02 9.22 -2.89
CA ASN A 676 16.78 9.70 -2.31
C ASN A 676 16.83 11.23 -2.13
N ILE A 677 15.65 11.80 -1.90
CA ILE A 677 15.45 13.23 -1.69
C ILE A 677 16.38 13.79 -0.60
N GLY A 678 17.03 14.91 -0.92
CA GLY A 678 17.80 15.72 0.02
C GLY A 678 16.88 16.43 1.01
N ARG A 679 17.33 17.57 1.53
CA ARG A 679 16.54 18.39 2.45
C ARG A 679 15.24 18.85 1.76
N ASN A 680 14.13 18.70 2.48
CA ASN A 680 12.79 18.94 1.94
C ASN A 680 11.91 19.65 2.95
N TYR A 681 11.40 20.83 2.59
CA TYR A 681 10.51 21.66 3.41
C TYR A 681 9.06 21.49 2.99
N TRP A 682 8.13 21.55 3.94
CA TRP A 682 6.70 21.51 3.67
C TRP A 682 5.86 22.26 4.70
N ALA A 683 4.66 22.64 4.27
CA ALA A 683 3.62 23.27 5.05
C ALA A 683 2.27 22.64 4.68
N ARG A 684 1.44 22.35 5.66
CA ARG A 684 0.10 21.78 5.48
C ARG A 684 -0.90 22.57 6.29
N VAL A 685 -2.05 22.87 5.68
CA VAL A 685 -3.23 23.35 6.40
C VAL A 685 -4.31 22.29 6.24
N SER A 686 -4.89 21.84 7.34
CA SER A 686 -6.07 20.97 7.33
C SER A 686 -7.22 21.62 8.06
N MET A 687 -8.41 21.43 7.51
CA MET A 687 -9.65 21.99 8.01
C MET A 687 -10.70 20.89 8.12
N LYS A 688 -11.48 20.88 9.19
CA LYS A 688 -12.67 20.06 9.40
C LYS A 688 -13.87 21.00 9.59
N PHE A 689 -15.01 20.67 9.03
CA PHE A 689 -16.22 21.50 9.10
C PHE A 689 -17.50 20.69 9.04
#